data_AF-A0A428YCG9-F1
#
_entry.id   AF-A0A428YCG9-F1
#
_cell.length_a   1.000
_cell.length_b   1.000
_cell.length_c   1.000
_cell.angle_alpha   90.00
_cell.angle_beta   90.00
_cell.angle_gamma   90.00
#
_symmetry.space_group_name_H-M   'P 1'
#
loop_
_entity.id
_entity.type
_entity.pdbx_description
1 polymer ?
#
loop_
_entity_poly.entity_id
_entity_poly.type
_entity_poly.pdbx_seq_one_letter_code
_entity_poly.pdbx_strand_id
1 'polypeptide(L)'
;MTSRLPRSLDPLPDESLPGYLLRLSHRLGLAPTRLQQATGLALAPNAARASTMLALTPATTAVFAHATRLNTAEVTALTLGSLATRYPPVDLARTGRDQRRLVHGLFVRESWVFARFSRYCPHCLAGDGSLIQQHHGGGWNKLWRLPIVFACPTHQRLLAHTCPACGQPALSRSPGAAMIPRGGDSTLHPAACRAHRPGSRPASGSCGHRLDQAPAATSTHDLAAPLALQHRLLTLLSADDATTISAGGPATSSQYVTDLRILTCLITASWPTGRHLVDTEDAAGLIDRHAENVQRQINQDRRERRYPRDNALYDAPPADAATAAALLTAAARITDADSPDSARDIVAPLLENQPGTRPWVRKFLPGDGYCSPGVQAALGPEVGALHVIKRTGVPHYSTRRRLPAPLPVRFGIQHIPQRPPEQWLNYLDEFTDLKSRLLEHVLVIRLAHATTGRTLIDAANQLGIPRLAADNALRVTHRALAATSRHKAFDHAVGNLIEHLDTTAGLTDYGRRRDALRTWEIPPGQWQELIDGLPGQLIKNRLVPHTHWGDGKRRLASTWAWTELTHGDHIYAPAVRPDVHATRPGGEDVHYVHTRWQHLLRPSPYGHFRQLRDRLDPFIRQLGEHIDNGQLPRQ
;
A
#
# COMPACT_ATOMS: atom_id res chain seq x y z
N MET A 1 41.95 -34.22 -11.12
CA MET A 1 41.91 -33.24 -12.22
C MET A 1 40.84 -33.67 -13.21
N THR A 2 39.84 -32.84 -13.49
CA THR A 2 38.81 -33.10 -14.50
C THR A 2 39.40 -32.87 -15.90
N SER A 3 39.40 -33.89 -16.75
CA SER A 3 39.87 -33.78 -18.14
C SER A 3 38.87 -33.03 -19.02
N ARG A 4 39.34 -32.44 -20.12
CA ARG A 4 38.46 -31.80 -21.12
C ARG A 4 37.56 -32.84 -21.78
N LEU A 5 36.29 -32.48 -21.97
CA LEU A 5 35.37 -33.32 -22.71
C LEU A 5 35.82 -33.48 -24.18
N PRO A 6 35.62 -34.66 -24.78
CA PRO A 6 36.01 -34.92 -26.17
C PRO A 6 35.20 -34.10 -27.16
N ARG A 7 33.94 -33.78 -26.83
CA ARG A 7 33.05 -32.89 -27.61
C ARG A 7 32.32 -31.97 -26.64
N SER A 8 32.07 -30.73 -27.06
CA SER A 8 31.28 -29.75 -26.32
C SER A 8 30.22 -29.09 -27.22
N LEU A 9 29.50 -28.10 -26.69
CA LEU A 9 28.55 -27.26 -27.40
C LEU A 9 28.85 -25.79 -27.13
N ASP A 10 28.52 -24.95 -28.11
CA ASP A 10 28.40 -23.51 -27.86
C ASP A 10 27.06 -23.25 -27.16
N PRO A 11 27.04 -22.50 -26.05
CA PRO A 11 25.81 -22.09 -25.39
C PRO A 11 24.90 -21.32 -26.35
N LEU A 12 23.60 -21.62 -26.32
CA LEU A 12 22.62 -20.81 -27.05
C LEU A 12 22.33 -19.48 -26.29
N PRO A 13 21.82 -18.45 -26.98
CA PRO A 13 21.45 -17.19 -26.34
C PRO A 13 20.53 -17.41 -25.13
N ASP A 14 20.92 -16.87 -23.98
CA ASP A 14 20.25 -17.02 -22.70
C ASP A 14 19.97 -18.44 -22.23
N GLU A 15 20.71 -19.42 -22.75
CA GLU A 15 20.57 -20.81 -22.33
C GLU A 15 20.84 -20.96 -20.83
N SER A 16 20.04 -21.78 -20.16
CA SER A 16 20.22 -22.11 -18.75
C SER A 16 21.21 -23.26 -18.57
N LEU A 17 21.93 -23.27 -17.45
CA LEU A 17 22.85 -24.36 -17.10
C LEU A 17 22.19 -25.76 -17.17
N PRO A 18 20.95 -25.98 -16.67
CA PRO A 18 20.24 -27.24 -16.91
C PRO A 18 20.00 -27.53 -18.39
N GLY A 19 19.61 -26.53 -19.19
CA GLY A 19 19.38 -26.68 -20.63
C GLY A 19 20.63 -27.11 -21.39
N TYR A 20 21.72 -26.40 -21.14
CA TYR A 20 23.04 -26.69 -21.71
C TYR A 20 23.49 -28.12 -21.38
N LEU A 21 23.37 -28.51 -20.12
CA LEU A 21 23.72 -29.87 -19.69
C LEU A 21 22.82 -30.93 -20.34
N LEU A 22 21.53 -30.67 -20.51
CA LEU A 22 20.63 -31.61 -21.19
C LEU A 22 21.07 -31.82 -22.65
N ARG A 23 21.36 -30.72 -23.37
CA ARG A 23 21.83 -30.78 -24.77
C ARG A 23 23.18 -31.46 -24.89
N LEU A 24 24.13 -31.11 -24.03
CA LEU A 24 25.47 -31.70 -24.03
C LEU A 24 25.43 -33.18 -23.66
N SER A 25 24.63 -33.56 -22.67
CA SER A 25 24.39 -34.96 -22.30
C SER A 25 23.85 -35.78 -23.45
N HIS A 26 22.84 -35.25 -24.15
CA HIS A 26 22.25 -35.92 -25.30
C HIS A 26 23.25 -36.07 -26.45
N ARG A 27 24.06 -35.03 -26.73
CA ARG A 27 25.15 -35.09 -27.73
C ARG A 27 26.20 -36.14 -27.40
N LEU A 28 26.51 -36.33 -26.12
CA LEU A 28 27.54 -37.27 -25.65
C LEU A 28 26.99 -38.67 -25.35
N GLY A 29 25.67 -38.89 -25.41
CA GLY A 29 25.05 -40.14 -24.97
C GLY A 29 25.25 -40.44 -23.48
N LEU A 30 25.43 -39.40 -22.66
CA LEU A 30 25.71 -39.52 -21.21
C LEU A 30 24.51 -39.07 -20.38
N ALA A 31 24.25 -39.76 -19.28
CA ALA A 31 23.28 -39.30 -18.29
C ALA A 31 23.69 -37.92 -17.73
N PRO A 32 22.76 -36.95 -17.56
CA PRO A 32 23.05 -35.64 -16.99
C PRO A 32 23.82 -35.65 -15.66
N THR A 33 23.55 -36.60 -14.77
CA THR A 33 24.30 -36.73 -13.50
C THR A 33 25.75 -37.15 -13.72
N ARG A 34 26.03 -38.04 -14.68
CA ARG A 34 27.40 -38.43 -15.04
C ARG A 34 28.16 -37.26 -15.64
N LEU A 35 27.51 -36.47 -16.49
CA LEU A 35 28.10 -35.25 -17.05
C LEU A 35 28.43 -34.24 -15.94
N GLN A 36 27.50 -34.00 -15.01
CA GLN A 36 27.74 -33.10 -13.85
C GLN A 36 28.96 -33.53 -13.03
N GLN A 37 29.17 -34.83 -12.85
CA GLN A 37 30.33 -35.38 -12.14
C GLN A 37 31.62 -35.19 -12.94
N ALA A 38 31.60 -35.49 -14.23
CA ALA A 38 32.75 -35.33 -15.12
C ALA A 38 33.20 -33.86 -15.24
N THR A 39 32.27 -32.91 -15.13
CA THR A 39 32.55 -31.47 -15.24
C THR A 39 32.73 -30.79 -13.88
N GLY A 40 32.80 -31.55 -12.77
CA GLY A 40 33.02 -31.01 -11.43
C GLY A 40 31.87 -30.17 -10.83
N LEU A 41 30.66 -30.25 -11.41
CA LEU A 41 29.46 -29.61 -10.83
C LEU A 41 28.89 -30.39 -9.64
N ALA A 42 29.22 -31.69 -9.55
CA ALA A 42 28.82 -32.56 -8.46
C ALA A 42 29.93 -33.55 -8.13
N LEU A 43 30.02 -33.94 -6.86
CA LEU A 43 30.88 -35.05 -6.44
C LEU A 43 30.10 -36.36 -6.55
N ALA A 44 30.68 -37.39 -7.13
CA ALA A 44 30.07 -38.72 -7.16
C ALA A 44 29.84 -39.24 -5.72
N PRO A 45 28.73 -39.97 -5.46
CA PRO A 45 27.67 -40.38 -6.39
C PRO A 45 26.54 -39.34 -6.56
N ASN A 46 26.72 -38.12 -6.05
CA ASN A 46 25.65 -37.11 -5.97
C ASN A 46 25.41 -36.40 -7.31
N ALA A 47 24.23 -35.78 -7.40
CA ALA A 47 23.86 -34.86 -8.47
C ALA A 47 24.07 -33.40 -8.03
N ALA A 48 24.20 -32.49 -8.99
CA ALA A 48 24.32 -31.07 -8.70
C ALA A 48 23.05 -30.56 -8.00
N ARG A 49 23.23 -29.77 -6.92
CA ARG A 49 22.11 -29.20 -6.16
C ARG A 49 21.41 -28.13 -7.00
N ALA A 50 20.10 -27.98 -6.83
CA ALA A 50 19.35 -26.95 -7.57
C ALA A 50 19.87 -25.50 -7.36
N SER A 51 20.59 -25.22 -6.27
CA SER A 51 21.25 -23.92 -6.05
C SER A 51 22.31 -23.58 -7.11
N THR A 52 22.90 -24.56 -7.79
CA THR A 52 23.94 -24.33 -8.82
C THR A 52 23.40 -23.64 -10.08
N MET A 53 22.08 -23.61 -10.28
CA MET A 53 21.48 -22.81 -11.37
C MET A 53 21.51 -21.31 -11.07
N LEU A 54 21.58 -20.95 -9.78
CA LEU A 54 21.63 -19.54 -9.37
C LEU A 54 23.04 -19.01 -9.60
N ALA A 55 24.03 -19.66 -9.00
CA ALA A 55 25.42 -19.25 -9.12
C ALA A 55 26.34 -20.46 -8.88
N LEU A 56 27.53 -20.40 -9.46
CA LEU A 56 28.62 -21.32 -9.21
C LEU A 56 29.72 -20.59 -8.42
N THR A 57 30.46 -21.33 -7.60
CA THR A 57 31.65 -20.77 -6.95
C THR A 57 32.74 -20.53 -8.00
N PRO A 58 33.67 -19.58 -7.80
CA PRO A 58 34.75 -19.34 -8.75
C PRO A 58 35.55 -20.61 -9.10
N ALA A 59 35.82 -21.46 -8.10
CA ALA A 59 36.50 -22.74 -8.31
C ALA A 59 35.68 -23.71 -9.18
N THR A 60 34.38 -23.87 -8.89
CA THR A 60 33.48 -24.71 -9.71
C THR A 60 33.33 -24.15 -11.13
N THR A 61 33.25 -22.83 -11.28
CA THR A 61 33.19 -22.16 -12.59
C THR A 61 34.43 -22.47 -13.42
N ALA A 62 35.64 -22.34 -12.85
CA ALA A 62 36.88 -22.61 -13.56
C ALA A 62 37.00 -24.09 -14.01
N VAL A 63 36.62 -25.01 -13.12
CA VAL A 63 36.60 -26.46 -13.41
C VAL A 63 35.61 -26.78 -14.53
N PHE A 64 34.39 -26.25 -14.44
CA PHE A 64 33.34 -26.46 -15.43
C PHE A 64 33.71 -25.85 -16.79
N ALA A 65 34.22 -24.62 -16.78
CA ALA A 65 34.72 -23.91 -17.96
C ALA A 65 35.80 -24.73 -18.67
N HIS A 66 36.82 -25.18 -17.93
CA HIS A 66 37.87 -26.03 -18.48
C HIS A 66 37.31 -27.32 -19.10
N ALA A 67 36.45 -28.04 -18.37
CA ALA A 67 35.90 -29.32 -18.83
C ALA A 67 35.05 -29.15 -20.10
N THR A 68 34.26 -28.08 -20.19
CA THR A 68 33.33 -27.79 -21.30
C THR A 68 33.93 -26.92 -22.41
N ARG A 69 35.21 -26.55 -22.32
CA ARG A 69 35.88 -25.66 -23.28
C ARG A 69 35.22 -24.28 -23.40
N LEU A 70 34.57 -23.83 -22.34
CA LEU A 70 33.99 -22.50 -22.21
C LEU A 70 34.94 -21.59 -21.44
N ASN A 71 34.72 -20.28 -21.51
CA ASN A 71 35.32 -19.32 -20.60
C ASN A 71 34.42 -19.09 -19.37
N THR A 72 34.94 -18.40 -18.35
CA THR A 72 34.23 -18.16 -17.09
C THR A 72 33.00 -17.26 -17.25
N ALA A 73 33.00 -16.34 -18.21
CA ALA A 73 31.88 -15.45 -18.50
C ALA A 73 30.72 -16.22 -19.15
N GLU A 74 31.00 -17.09 -20.12
CA GLU A 74 30.02 -17.99 -20.75
C GLU A 74 29.36 -18.91 -19.72
N VAL A 75 30.15 -19.49 -18.81
CA VAL A 75 29.62 -20.33 -17.72
C VAL A 75 28.73 -19.51 -16.77
N THR A 76 29.14 -18.29 -16.44
CA THR A 76 28.34 -17.40 -15.59
C THR A 76 27.03 -17.00 -16.29
N ALA A 77 27.05 -16.79 -17.60
CA ALA A 77 25.89 -16.46 -18.42
C ALA A 77 24.84 -17.59 -18.48
N LEU A 78 25.24 -18.85 -18.25
CA LEU A 78 24.33 -20.00 -18.09
C LEU A 78 23.56 -19.98 -16.75
N THR A 79 23.99 -19.18 -15.77
CA THR A 79 23.39 -19.09 -14.43
C THR A 79 22.54 -17.83 -14.27
N LEU A 80 21.59 -17.85 -13.33
CA LEU A 80 20.79 -16.67 -13.01
C LEU A 80 21.59 -15.55 -12.32
N GLY A 81 22.77 -15.84 -11.78
CA GLY A 81 23.65 -14.90 -11.09
C GLY A 81 24.16 -13.79 -12.02
N SER A 82 24.16 -14.05 -13.34
CA SER A 82 24.38 -13.01 -14.37
C SER A 82 23.37 -11.85 -14.33
N LEU A 83 22.25 -12.00 -13.61
CA LEU A 83 21.19 -11.01 -13.46
C LEU A 83 21.16 -10.33 -12.08
N ALA A 84 22.10 -10.64 -11.18
CA ALA A 84 22.04 -10.24 -9.77
C ALA A 84 21.77 -8.73 -9.58
N THR A 85 22.45 -7.87 -10.33
CA THR A 85 22.30 -6.40 -10.23
C THR A 85 20.95 -5.88 -10.73
N ARG A 86 20.32 -6.59 -11.69
CA ARG A 86 19.09 -6.16 -12.39
C ARG A 86 17.83 -6.82 -11.85
N TYR A 87 17.96 -8.01 -11.28
CA TYR A 87 16.86 -8.81 -10.78
C TYR A 87 17.08 -9.14 -9.30
N PRO A 88 16.62 -8.28 -8.38
CA PRO A 88 16.92 -8.37 -6.96
C PRO A 88 16.69 -9.75 -6.29
N PRO A 89 15.69 -10.56 -6.68
CA PRO A 89 15.51 -11.89 -6.10
C PRO A 89 16.63 -12.91 -6.34
N VAL A 90 17.54 -12.64 -7.31
CA VAL A 90 18.73 -13.49 -7.54
C VAL A 90 20.01 -12.87 -6.98
N ASP A 91 19.94 -11.66 -6.41
CA ASP A 91 21.07 -11.00 -5.77
C ASP A 91 21.37 -11.62 -4.40
N LEU A 92 22.44 -12.40 -4.33
CA LEU A 92 22.89 -13.06 -3.10
C LEU A 92 23.53 -12.09 -2.10
N ALA A 93 23.98 -10.90 -2.54
CA ALA A 93 24.60 -9.88 -1.68
C ALA A 93 23.55 -8.96 -1.03
N ARG A 94 22.43 -8.72 -1.71
CA ARG A 94 21.32 -7.87 -1.24
C ARG A 94 20.37 -8.57 -0.27
N THR A 95 20.74 -9.73 0.27
CA THR A 95 19.94 -10.37 1.33
C THR A 95 19.96 -9.51 2.58
N GLY A 96 18.96 -8.64 2.71
CA GLY A 96 18.78 -7.73 3.84
C GLY A 96 18.75 -8.44 5.20
N ARG A 97 18.91 -7.62 6.25
CA ARG A 97 19.04 -8.01 7.67
C ARG A 97 17.90 -8.86 8.25
N ASP A 98 16.85 -9.18 7.50
CA ASP A 98 15.75 -10.03 7.94
C ASP A 98 16.02 -11.51 7.57
N GLN A 99 16.71 -12.18 8.50
CA GLN A 99 16.68 -13.61 8.82
C GLN A 99 16.83 -14.66 7.69
N ARG A 100 17.84 -15.51 7.92
CA ARG A 100 18.04 -16.85 7.35
C ARG A 100 16.75 -17.67 7.41
N ARG A 101 15.90 -17.61 6.38
CA ARG A 101 14.80 -18.57 6.18
C ARG A 101 15.22 -19.57 5.11
N LEU A 102 15.62 -20.75 5.55
CA LEU A 102 15.65 -21.95 4.72
C LEU A 102 14.20 -22.38 4.51
N VAL A 103 13.68 -22.24 3.30
CA VAL A 103 12.41 -22.84 2.91
C VAL A 103 12.73 -24.08 2.10
N HIS A 104 12.55 -25.25 2.71
CA HIS A 104 12.69 -26.56 2.05
C HIS A 104 14.02 -26.82 1.32
N GLY A 105 15.15 -26.48 1.96
CA GLY A 105 16.48 -26.96 1.58
C GLY A 105 17.14 -26.29 0.36
N LEU A 106 16.56 -25.20 -0.16
CA LEU A 106 17.15 -24.37 -1.21
C LEU A 106 17.44 -22.96 -0.66
N PHE A 107 18.66 -22.46 -0.87
CA PHE A 107 18.99 -21.05 -0.74
C PHE A 107 18.43 -20.29 -1.95
N VAL A 108 17.10 -20.16 -1.98
CA VAL A 108 16.37 -19.16 -2.77
C VAL A 108 15.34 -18.60 -1.79
N ARG A 109 15.65 -17.43 -1.22
CA ARG A 109 14.82 -16.81 -0.18
C ARG A 109 13.52 -16.20 -0.73
N GLU A 110 13.26 -16.28 -2.03
CA GLU A 110 12.21 -15.50 -2.67
C GLU A 110 11.32 -16.36 -3.59
N SER A 111 10.00 -16.26 -3.41
CA SER A 111 8.97 -16.83 -4.29
C SER A 111 9.09 -16.36 -5.74
N TRP A 112 9.87 -15.30 -5.96
CA TRP A 112 10.10 -14.64 -7.24
C TRP A 112 11.20 -15.27 -8.11
N VAL A 113 11.54 -16.54 -7.87
CA VAL A 113 12.31 -17.39 -8.78
C VAL A 113 11.67 -18.78 -8.79
N PHE A 114 11.30 -19.28 -9.97
CA PHE A 114 10.78 -20.63 -10.15
C PHE A 114 11.91 -21.65 -10.01
N ALA A 115 12.25 -21.94 -8.75
CA ALA A 115 13.28 -22.88 -8.37
C ALA A 115 12.82 -24.35 -8.46
N ARG A 116 11.55 -24.64 -8.77
CA ARG A 116 11.02 -26.03 -8.81
C ARG A 116 10.58 -26.49 -10.19
N PHE A 117 10.29 -25.57 -11.10
CA PHE A 117 9.86 -25.87 -12.46
C PHE A 117 10.42 -24.78 -13.38
N SER A 118 10.12 -24.84 -14.67
CA SER A 118 10.40 -23.76 -15.61
C SER A 118 9.19 -23.54 -16.49
N ARG A 119 8.92 -22.30 -16.89
CA ARG A 119 8.13 -22.05 -18.09
C ARG A 119 8.93 -22.42 -19.34
N TYR A 120 8.27 -22.51 -20.48
CA TYR A 120 8.91 -22.79 -21.76
C TYR A 120 8.09 -22.30 -22.96
N CYS A 121 8.79 -22.01 -24.05
CA CYS A 121 8.18 -21.85 -25.36
C CYS A 121 8.45 -23.11 -26.19
N PRO A 122 7.41 -23.83 -26.66
CA PRO A 122 7.60 -25.02 -27.50
C PRO A 122 8.44 -24.74 -28.74
N HIS A 123 8.25 -23.59 -29.38
CA HIS A 123 8.97 -23.24 -30.62
C HIS A 123 10.45 -22.94 -30.36
N CYS A 124 10.78 -22.23 -29.27
CA CYS A 124 12.19 -22.06 -28.87
C CYS A 124 12.86 -23.39 -28.52
N LEU A 125 12.13 -24.36 -27.95
CA LEU A 125 12.66 -25.70 -27.66
C LEU A 125 12.82 -26.56 -28.91
N ALA A 126 12.01 -26.34 -29.95
CA ALA A 126 12.17 -26.99 -31.25
C ALA A 126 13.46 -26.54 -31.96
N GLY A 127 13.89 -25.30 -31.66
CA GLY A 127 15.11 -24.70 -32.17
C GLY A 127 14.89 -23.89 -33.44
N ASP A 128 15.97 -23.27 -33.91
CA ASP A 128 15.99 -22.39 -35.09
C ASP A 128 16.10 -23.11 -36.44
N GLY A 129 16.04 -24.45 -36.44
CA GLY A 129 16.20 -25.27 -37.64
C GLY A 129 17.66 -25.56 -38.02
N SER A 130 18.67 -25.07 -37.30
CA SER A 130 20.06 -25.50 -37.50
C SER A 130 20.24 -26.99 -37.17
N LEU A 131 21.16 -27.68 -37.86
CA LEU A 131 21.40 -29.12 -37.65
C LEU A 131 21.67 -29.49 -36.19
N ILE A 132 22.36 -28.63 -35.45
CA ILE A 132 22.67 -28.89 -34.04
C ILE A 132 21.41 -28.82 -33.15
N GLN A 133 20.49 -27.89 -33.43
CA GLN A 133 19.25 -27.74 -32.69
C GLN A 133 18.17 -28.73 -33.15
N GLN A 134 18.18 -29.15 -34.42
CA GLN A 134 17.34 -30.25 -34.89
C GLN A 134 17.66 -31.56 -34.16
N HIS A 135 18.95 -31.87 -33.96
CA HIS A 135 19.38 -33.10 -33.31
C HIS A 135 19.32 -33.08 -31.77
N HIS A 136 19.45 -31.91 -31.16
CA HIS A 136 19.60 -31.79 -29.70
C HIS A 136 18.55 -30.87 -29.05
N GLY A 137 17.61 -30.33 -29.81
CA GLY A 137 16.68 -29.30 -29.37
C GLY A 137 17.32 -27.92 -29.25
N GLY A 138 16.46 -26.91 -29.21
CA GLY A 138 16.80 -25.54 -28.89
C GLY A 138 17.04 -25.31 -27.39
N GLY A 139 17.31 -24.05 -27.03
CA GLY A 139 17.77 -23.67 -25.71
C GLY A 139 16.64 -23.54 -24.68
N TRP A 140 16.85 -24.10 -23.48
CA TRP A 140 16.03 -23.72 -22.33
C TRP A 140 16.48 -22.36 -21.82
N ASN A 141 15.71 -21.31 -22.09
CA ASN A 141 16.07 -19.95 -21.67
C ASN A 141 16.04 -19.83 -20.13
N LYS A 142 17.11 -19.30 -19.53
CA LYS A 142 17.24 -19.10 -18.08
C LYS A 142 16.19 -18.17 -17.52
N LEU A 143 15.76 -17.17 -18.29
CA LEU A 143 14.78 -16.17 -17.89
C LEU A 143 13.38 -16.76 -17.70
N TRP A 144 13.06 -17.92 -18.28
CA TRP A 144 11.77 -18.61 -18.07
C TRP A 144 11.55 -19.11 -16.63
N ARG A 145 12.56 -18.97 -15.77
CA ARG A 145 12.46 -19.19 -14.32
C ARG A 145 12.05 -17.93 -13.55
N LEU A 146 11.91 -16.79 -14.22
CA LEU A 146 11.52 -15.53 -13.60
C LEU A 146 10.02 -15.33 -13.81
N PRO A 147 9.23 -15.05 -12.76
CA PRO A 147 7.80 -14.75 -12.88
C PRO A 147 7.46 -13.63 -13.86
N ILE A 148 8.33 -12.63 -13.95
CA ILE A 148 8.22 -11.48 -14.88
C ILE A 148 8.38 -11.86 -16.35
N VAL A 149 8.74 -13.11 -16.64
CA VAL A 149 8.82 -13.66 -18.00
C VAL A 149 7.69 -14.65 -18.20
N PHE A 150 6.61 -14.17 -18.81
CA PHE A 150 5.36 -14.89 -19.05
C PHE A 150 5.07 -15.09 -20.54
N ALA A 151 5.68 -14.31 -21.43
CA ALA A 151 5.52 -14.44 -22.88
C ALA A 151 6.88 -14.62 -23.59
N CYS A 152 6.83 -15.27 -24.75
CA CYS A 152 7.93 -15.34 -25.70
C CYS A 152 7.73 -14.23 -26.74
N PRO A 153 8.59 -13.18 -26.76
CA PRO A 153 8.46 -12.11 -27.76
C PRO A 153 8.74 -12.61 -29.18
N THR A 154 9.71 -13.52 -29.34
CA THR A 154 10.10 -14.09 -30.65
C THR A 154 8.95 -14.82 -31.34
N HIS A 155 8.17 -15.59 -30.57
CA HIS A 155 7.07 -16.40 -31.09
C HIS A 155 5.70 -15.83 -30.71
N GLN A 156 5.67 -14.59 -30.21
CA GLN A 156 4.48 -13.82 -29.82
C GLN A 156 3.39 -14.64 -29.11
N ARG A 157 3.80 -15.40 -28.09
CA ARG A 157 2.89 -16.31 -27.36
C ARG A 157 3.17 -16.33 -25.88
N LEU A 158 2.15 -16.66 -25.09
CA LEU A 158 2.34 -17.00 -23.69
C LEU A 158 3.16 -18.29 -23.54
N LEU A 159 4.00 -18.33 -22.51
CA LEU A 159 4.83 -19.48 -22.21
C LEU A 159 3.98 -20.59 -21.56
N ALA A 160 4.21 -21.82 -21.98
CA ALA A 160 3.65 -22.99 -21.31
C ALA A 160 4.42 -23.24 -20.00
N HIS A 161 3.78 -23.86 -19.01
CA HIS A 161 4.44 -24.26 -17.77
C HIS A 161 4.20 -25.72 -17.41
N THR A 162 3.15 -26.35 -17.98
CA THR A 162 2.82 -27.77 -17.82
C THR A 162 3.05 -28.55 -19.11
N CYS A 163 3.28 -29.84 -18.99
CA CYS A 163 3.30 -30.78 -20.10
C CYS A 163 1.87 -31.08 -20.56
N PRO A 164 1.52 -30.95 -21.85
CA PRO A 164 0.16 -31.22 -22.32
C PRO A 164 -0.25 -32.69 -22.19
N ALA A 165 0.70 -33.63 -22.16
CA ALA A 165 0.40 -35.06 -22.04
C ALA A 165 0.15 -35.54 -20.60
N CYS A 166 0.82 -34.96 -19.61
CA CYS A 166 0.73 -35.44 -18.21
C CYS A 166 0.29 -34.38 -17.20
N GLY A 167 0.09 -33.13 -17.63
CA GLY A 167 -0.31 -32.01 -16.78
C GLY A 167 0.73 -31.55 -15.77
N GLN A 168 1.86 -32.25 -15.62
CA GLN A 168 2.89 -31.89 -14.65
C GLN A 168 3.72 -30.69 -15.11
N PRO A 169 4.19 -29.83 -14.19
CA PRO A 169 5.06 -28.72 -14.55
C PRO A 169 6.35 -29.17 -15.24
N ALA A 170 6.80 -28.41 -16.24
CA ALA A 170 8.03 -28.71 -16.95
C ALA A 170 9.25 -28.55 -16.03
N LEU A 171 10.16 -29.52 -16.10
CA LEU A 171 11.30 -29.64 -15.18
C LEU A 171 10.89 -29.61 -13.69
N SER A 172 9.70 -30.12 -13.35
CA SER A 172 9.22 -30.21 -11.96
C SER A 172 10.17 -31.02 -11.07
N ARG A 173 10.44 -30.51 -9.88
CA ARG A 173 11.35 -31.10 -8.87
C ARG A 173 10.72 -31.11 -7.49
N SER A 174 10.96 -32.19 -6.75
CA SER A 174 10.70 -32.24 -5.32
C SER A 174 11.64 -31.31 -4.55
N PRO A 175 11.25 -30.84 -3.35
CA PRO A 175 12.14 -30.03 -2.52
C PRO A 175 13.43 -30.80 -2.16
N GLY A 176 14.58 -30.11 -2.18
CA GLY A 176 15.89 -30.74 -1.94
C GLY A 176 16.41 -31.63 -3.09
N ALA A 177 15.69 -31.76 -4.20
CA ALA A 177 16.08 -32.61 -5.32
C ALA A 177 17.20 -32.01 -6.19
N ALA A 178 17.80 -32.88 -7.01
CA ALA A 178 18.83 -32.54 -8.00
C ALA A 178 18.38 -31.44 -8.98
N MET A 179 19.35 -30.72 -9.54
CA MET A 179 19.13 -29.67 -10.53
C MET A 179 18.35 -30.17 -11.77
N ILE A 180 18.60 -31.39 -12.23
CA ILE A 180 17.88 -31.98 -13.37
C ILE A 180 17.03 -33.14 -12.85
N PRO A 181 15.68 -33.07 -12.96
CA PRO A 181 14.83 -34.19 -12.58
C PRO A 181 15.13 -35.40 -13.46
N ARG A 182 15.20 -36.59 -12.85
CA ARG A 182 15.64 -37.83 -13.50
C ARG A 182 16.97 -37.67 -14.27
N GLY A 183 17.94 -36.99 -13.68
CA GLY A 183 19.26 -36.80 -14.30
C GLY A 183 20.05 -38.08 -14.56
N GLY A 184 19.62 -39.25 -14.05
CA GLY A 184 20.23 -40.55 -14.35
C GLY A 184 19.81 -41.15 -15.69
N ASP A 185 18.79 -40.60 -16.36
CA ASP A 185 18.27 -41.11 -17.62
C ASP A 185 18.99 -40.45 -18.81
N SER A 186 19.76 -41.25 -19.56
CA SER A 186 20.51 -40.83 -20.74
C SER A 186 19.72 -40.95 -22.05
N THR A 187 18.53 -41.54 -22.03
CA THR A 187 17.76 -41.85 -23.24
C THR A 187 16.83 -40.71 -23.67
N LEU A 188 16.59 -39.75 -22.78
CA LEU A 188 15.61 -38.69 -22.99
C LEU A 188 16.19 -37.51 -23.79
N HIS A 189 15.45 -37.11 -24.82
CA HIS A 189 15.68 -35.87 -25.55
C HIS A 189 15.72 -34.64 -24.60
N PRO A 190 16.50 -33.59 -24.89
CA PRO A 190 16.58 -32.39 -24.04
C PRO A 190 15.24 -31.66 -23.85
N ALA A 191 14.36 -31.72 -24.84
CA ALA A 191 13.00 -31.20 -24.79
C ALA A 191 11.94 -32.20 -24.26
N ALA A 192 12.33 -33.40 -23.82
CA ALA A 192 11.38 -34.38 -23.31
C ALA A 192 10.92 -34.06 -21.88
N CYS A 193 9.66 -34.36 -21.59
CA CYS A 193 9.08 -34.24 -20.27
C CYS A 193 9.68 -35.28 -19.31
N ARG A 194 10.36 -34.78 -18.27
CA ARG A 194 11.04 -35.61 -17.27
C ARG A 194 10.19 -35.94 -16.03
N ALA A 195 8.96 -35.43 -15.98
CA ALA A 195 8.02 -35.74 -14.90
C ALA A 195 7.54 -37.19 -14.98
N HIS A 196 7.01 -37.73 -13.88
CA HIS A 196 6.27 -38.99 -13.90
C HIS A 196 4.82 -38.71 -14.32
N ARG A 197 4.14 -39.74 -14.85
CA ARG A 197 2.70 -39.63 -15.11
C ARG A 197 1.94 -39.63 -13.77
N PRO A 198 0.94 -38.75 -13.57
CA PRO A 198 0.10 -38.76 -12.39
C PRO A 198 -0.50 -40.17 -12.17
N GLY A 199 -0.54 -40.63 -10.92
CA GLY A 199 -1.06 -41.96 -10.56
C GLY A 199 -0.13 -43.14 -10.87
N SER A 200 1.02 -42.90 -11.52
CA SER A 200 2.05 -43.93 -11.72
C SER A 200 3.06 -43.95 -10.58
N ARG A 201 3.61 -45.12 -10.24
CA ARG A 201 4.71 -45.20 -9.26
C ARG A 201 5.91 -44.39 -9.79
N PRO A 202 6.72 -43.75 -8.94
CA PRO A 202 7.94 -43.04 -9.38
C PRO A 202 8.93 -43.91 -10.17
N ALA A 203 8.85 -45.24 -10.03
CA ALA A 203 9.63 -46.20 -10.79
C ALA A 203 9.13 -46.44 -12.24
N SER A 204 7.90 -46.05 -12.58
CA SER A 204 7.21 -46.35 -13.86
C SER A 204 7.70 -45.54 -15.08
N GLY A 205 8.95 -45.05 -15.06
CA GLY A 205 9.51 -44.27 -16.16
C GLY A 205 9.13 -42.78 -16.16
N SER A 206 9.68 -42.04 -17.12
CA SER A 206 9.35 -40.63 -17.36
C SER A 206 8.16 -40.51 -18.33
N CYS A 207 7.52 -39.35 -18.36
CA CYS A 207 6.45 -39.07 -19.33
C CYS A 207 6.96 -39.08 -20.77
N GLY A 208 8.19 -38.63 -21.01
CA GLY A 208 8.86 -38.68 -22.33
C GLY A 208 8.28 -37.75 -23.40
N HIS A 209 7.11 -37.14 -23.18
CA HIS A 209 6.45 -36.28 -24.16
C HIS A 209 7.33 -35.09 -24.58
N ARG A 210 7.37 -34.82 -25.88
CA ARG A 210 8.19 -33.77 -26.50
C ARG A 210 7.56 -32.39 -26.29
N LEU A 211 8.15 -31.58 -25.41
CA LEU A 211 7.65 -30.24 -25.04
C LEU A 211 7.86 -29.18 -26.13
N ASP A 212 8.67 -29.51 -27.13
CA ASP A 212 8.90 -28.73 -28.34
C ASP A 212 7.84 -28.95 -29.42
N GLN A 213 6.92 -29.90 -29.22
CA GLN A 213 5.74 -30.04 -30.05
C GLN A 213 4.66 -29.10 -29.50
N ALA A 214 4.41 -28.01 -30.22
CA ALA A 214 3.35 -27.08 -29.83
C ALA A 214 1.99 -27.76 -29.96
N PRO A 215 1.12 -27.71 -28.95
CA PRO A 215 -0.30 -27.99 -29.16
C PRO A 215 -0.88 -26.97 -30.16
N ALA A 216 -1.89 -27.38 -30.94
CA ALA A 216 -2.56 -26.51 -31.90
C ALA A 216 -2.97 -25.18 -31.23
N ALA A 217 -2.68 -24.06 -31.89
CA ALA A 217 -2.91 -22.73 -31.34
C ALA A 217 -4.38 -22.54 -30.95
N THR A 218 -4.63 -22.26 -29.68
CA THR A 218 -6.00 -22.05 -29.13
C THR A 218 -6.14 -20.69 -28.43
N SER A 219 -5.10 -19.86 -28.40
CA SER A 219 -5.13 -18.60 -27.66
C SER A 219 -5.96 -17.55 -28.38
N THR A 220 -7.15 -17.28 -27.83
CA THR A 220 -8.06 -16.18 -28.20
C THR A 220 -7.76 -14.86 -27.48
N HIS A 221 -6.75 -14.83 -26.61
CA HIS A 221 -6.41 -13.65 -25.82
C HIS A 221 -5.76 -12.55 -26.66
N ASP A 222 -6.16 -11.30 -26.43
CA ASP A 222 -5.37 -10.15 -26.89
C ASP A 222 -4.03 -10.13 -26.14
N LEU A 223 -2.95 -10.31 -26.89
CA LEU A 223 -1.59 -10.36 -26.38
C LEU A 223 -0.82 -9.06 -26.56
N ALA A 224 -1.42 -8.01 -27.14
CA ALA A 224 -0.69 -6.77 -27.47
C ALA A 224 -0.08 -6.11 -26.22
N ALA A 225 -0.89 -5.79 -25.21
CA ALA A 225 -0.41 -5.17 -23.97
C ALA A 225 0.54 -6.10 -23.16
N PRO A 226 0.23 -7.39 -22.94
CA PRO A 226 1.17 -8.33 -22.32
C PRO A 226 2.51 -8.44 -23.05
N LEU A 227 2.52 -8.50 -24.39
CA LEU A 227 3.75 -8.57 -25.17
C LEU A 227 4.54 -7.27 -25.08
N ALA A 228 3.89 -6.10 -25.12
CA ALA A 228 4.56 -4.82 -24.94
C ALA A 228 5.27 -4.73 -23.58
N LEU A 229 4.59 -5.14 -22.50
CA LEU A 229 5.19 -5.23 -21.17
C LEU A 229 6.35 -6.24 -21.14
N GLN A 230 6.19 -7.41 -21.77
CA GLN A 230 7.25 -8.41 -21.83
C GLN A 230 8.52 -7.87 -22.51
N HIS A 231 8.39 -7.14 -23.63
CA HIS A 231 9.52 -6.53 -24.32
C HIS A 231 10.23 -5.49 -23.44
N ARG A 232 9.46 -4.63 -22.75
CA ARG A 232 10.00 -3.65 -21.80
C ARG A 232 10.81 -4.32 -20.68
N LEU A 233 10.24 -5.36 -20.06
CA LEU A 233 10.89 -6.11 -18.99
C LEU A 233 12.17 -6.80 -19.44
N LEU A 234 12.19 -7.40 -20.63
CA LEU A 234 13.39 -8.03 -21.16
C LEU A 234 14.48 -6.99 -21.49
N THR A 235 14.10 -5.84 -22.04
CA THR A 235 15.03 -4.73 -22.28
C THR A 235 15.70 -4.26 -21.00
N LEU A 236 14.92 -4.11 -19.91
CA LEU A 236 15.45 -3.75 -18.59
C LEU A 236 16.38 -4.83 -17.99
N LEU A 237 16.17 -6.10 -18.33
CA LEU A 237 17.03 -7.20 -17.89
C LEU A 237 18.31 -7.37 -18.73
N SER A 238 18.38 -6.78 -19.93
CA SER A 238 19.52 -6.95 -20.83
C SER A 238 20.70 -6.01 -20.54
N ALA A 239 20.46 -4.81 -19.99
CA ALA A 239 21.50 -3.80 -19.76
C ALA A 239 21.69 -3.47 -18.27
N ASP A 240 22.96 -3.41 -17.81
CA ASP A 240 23.34 -3.25 -16.39
C ASP A 240 22.84 -1.95 -15.73
N ASP A 241 22.67 -0.88 -16.52
CA ASP A 241 22.21 0.44 -16.05
C ASP A 241 20.89 0.88 -16.70
N ALA A 242 20.07 -0.08 -17.15
CA ALA A 242 18.78 0.24 -17.73
C ALA A 242 17.88 0.93 -16.69
N THR A 243 17.30 2.06 -17.10
CA THR A 243 16.36 2.83 -16.29
C THR A 243 15.04 2.98 -17.03
N THR A 244 13.98 3.19 -16.25
CA THR A 244 12.62 3.45 -16.73
C THR A 244 11.96 4.47 -15.81
N ILE A 245 10.75 4.89 -16.16
CA ILE A 245 9.87 5.63 -15.26
C ILE A 245 8.95 4.64 -14.53
N SER A 246 8.70 4.90 -13.25
CA SER A 246 7.75 4.20 -12.39
C SER A 246 7.04 5.20 -11.48
N ALA A 247 5.72 5.30 -11.60
CA ALA A 247 4.86 6.24 -10.88
C ALA A 247 5.39 7.68 -10.95
N GLY A 248 5.71 8.15 -12.16
CA GLY A 248 6.23 9.50 -12.43
C GLY A 248 7.68 9.79 -11.98
N GLY A 249 8.42 8.81 -11.46
CA GLY A 249 9.82 8.97 -11.06
C GLY A 249 10.77 8.00 -11.77
N PRO A 250 12.09 8.31 -11.84
CA PRO A 250 13.07 7.39 -12.40
C PRO A 250 13.21 6.13 -11.53
N ALA A 251 13.40 4.98 -12.18
CA ALA A 251 13.56 3.69 -11.55
C ALA A 251 14.63 2.86 -12.28
N THR A 252 15.52 2.21 -11.53
CA THR A 252 16.40 1.16 -12.08
C THR A 252 15.60 -0.11 -12.37
N SER A 253 16.14 -1.03 -13.18
CA SER A 253 15.53 -2.35 -13.42
C SER A 253 15.17 -3.08 -12.11
N SER A 254 16.08 -3.02 -11.12
CA SER A 254 15.89 -3.64 -9.81
C SER A 254 14.72 -3.04 -9.03
N GLN A 255 14.60 -1.71 -9.05
CA GLN A 255 13.49 -1.00 -8.42
C GLN A 255 12.17 -1.29 -9.13
N TYR A 256 12.13 -1.27 -10.47
CA TYR A 256 10.93 -1.52 -11.25
C TYR A 256 10.36 -2.93 -11.03
N VAL A 257 11.23 -3.95 -10.99
CA VAL A 257 10.82 -5.32 -10.65
C VAL A 257 10.24 -5.41 -9.23
N THR A 258 10.84 -4.69 -8.29
CA THR A 258 10.35 -4.65 -6.90
C THR A 258 9.00 -3.93 -6.81
N ASP A 259 8.80 -2.86 -7.58
CA ASP A 259 7.52 -2.16 -7.68
C ASP A 259 6.41 -3.10 -8.17
N LEU A 260 6.64 -3.81 -9.29
CA LEU A 260 5.70 -4.78 -9.82
C LEU A 260 5.37 -5.89 -8.81
N ARG A 261 6.36 -6.34 -8.03
CA ARG A 261 6.14 -7.32 -6.96
C ARG A 261 5.21 -6.80 -5.86
N ILE A 262 5.46 -5.58 -5.38
CA ILE A 262 4.62 -4.97 -4.34
C ILE A 262 3.19 -4.82 -4.85
N LEU A 263 3.04 -4.31 -6.07
CA LEU A 263 1.75 -4.00 -6.68
C LEU A 263 0.96 -5.26 -7.03
N THR A 264 1.60 -6.31 -7.57
CA THR A 264 0.92 -7.60 -7.79
C THR A 264 0.45 -8.24 -6.48
N CYS A 265 1.25 -8.18 -5.41
CA CYS A 265 0.84 -8.64 -4.09
C CYS A 265 -0.39 -7.86 -3.57
N LEU A 266 -0.39 -6.53 -3.73
CA LEU A 266 -1.52 -5.68 -3.33
C LEU A 266 -2.79 -5.96 -4.14
N ILE A 267 -2.66 -6.12 -5.46
CA ILE A 267 -3.79 -6.46 -6.34
C ILE A 267 -4.37 -7.82 -5.93
N THR A 268 -3.54 -8.85 -5.77
CA THR A 268 -4.00 -10.19 -5.37
C THR A 268 -4.67 -10.17 -3.99
N ALA A 269 -4.08 -9.48 -3.01
CA ALA A 269 -4.63 -9.42 -1.67
C ALA A 269 -5.99 -8.70 -1.64
N SER A 270 -6.12 -7.58 -2.36
CA SER A 270 -7.29 -6.69 -2.30
C SER A 270 -8.36 -7.00 -3.36
N TRP A 271 -8.16 -8.05 -4.15
CA TRP A 271 -9.09 -8.44 -5.20
C TRP A 271 -10.51 -8.69 -4.64
N PRO A 272 -11.60 -8.20 -5.27
CA PRO A 272 -11.70 -7.61 -6.61
C PRO A 272 -11.52 -6.08 -6.70
N THR A 273 -11.00 -5.40 -5.68
CA THR A 273 -10.87 -3.93 -5.69
C THR A 273 -10.07 -3.40 -6.90
N GLY A 274 -9.02 -4.12 -7.29
CA GLY A 274 -8.17 -3.80 -8.45
C GLY A 274 -8.76 -4.14 -9.82
N ARG A 275 -10.02 -4.57 -9.92
CA ARG A 275 -10.63 -5.02 -11.19
C ARG A 275 -10.62 -3.97 -12.29
N HIS A 276 -10.74 -2.69 -11.92
CA HIS A 276 -10.68 -1.56 -12.84
C HIS A 276 -9.31 -1.41 -13.55
N LEU A 277 -8.28 -2.13 -13.10
CA LEU A 277 -6.95 -2.16 -13.72
C LEU A 277 -6.83 -3.18 -14.85
N VAL A 278 -7.92 -3.82 -15.25
CA VAL A 278 -7.93 -4.90 -16.24
C VAL A 278 -8.96 -4.58 -17.34
N ASP A 279 -8.54 -4.64 -18.61
CA ASP A 279 -9.41 -4.27 -19.74
C ASP A 279 -10.41 -5.35 -20.14
N THR A 280 -10.09 -6.62 -19.89
CA THR A 280 -10.87 -7.75 -20.41
C THR A 280 -11.40 -8.63 -19.30
N GLU A 281 -12.63 -9.12 -19.49
CA GLU A 281 -13.29 -10.07 -18.60
C GLU A 281 -12.50 -11.37 -18.45
N ASP A 282 -11.88 -11.85 -19.54
CA ASP A 282 -11.02 -13.03 -19.52
C ASP A 282 -9.81 -12.86 -18.58
N ALA A 283 -9.15 -11.69 -18.62
CA ALA A 283 -8.02 -11.38 -17.75
C ALA A 283 -8.49 -11.19 -16.29
N ALA A 284 -9.64 -10.57 -16.06
CA ALA A 284 -10.22 -10.45 -14.73
C ALA A 284 -10.53 -11.85 -14.15
N GLY A 285 -11.14 -12.72 -14.93
CA GLY A 285 -11.45 -14.10 -14.53
C GLY A 285 -10.22 -14.96 -14.24
N LEU A 286 -9.07 -14.69 -14.86
CA LEU A 286 -7.79 -15.31 -14.51
C LEU A 286 -7.31 -14.88 -13.12
N ILE A 287 -7.47 -13.60 -12.78
CA ILE A 287 -7.09 -13.06 -11.47
C ILE A 287 -8.07 -13.50 -10.39
N ASP A 288 -9.38 -13.52 -10.68
CA ASP A 288 -10.43 -14.06 -9.79
C ASP A 288 -10.05 -15.45 -9.29
N ARG A 289 -9.83 -16.39 -10.22
CA ARG A 289 -9.45 -17.77 -9.89
C ARG A 289 -8.16 -17.83 -9.08
N HIS A 290 -7.18 -16.98 -9.38
CA HIS A 290 -5.93 -16.95 -8.64
C HIS A 290 -6.10 -16.44 -7.21
N ALA A 291 -6.79 -15.31 -7.03
CA ALA A 291 -7.08 -14.74 -5.72
C ALA A 291 -7.92 -15.70 -4.87
N GLU A 292 -8.93 -16.35 -5.45
CA GLU A 292 -9.72 -17.40 -4.79
C GLU A 292 -8.86 -18.59 -4.36
N ASN A 293 -7.95 -19.05 -5.21
CA ASN A 293 -7.03 -20.14 -4.86
C ASN A 293 -6.13 -19.77 -3.68
N VAL A 294 -5.58 -18.55 -3.68
CA VAL A 294 -4.74 -18.04 -2.58
C VAL A 294 -5.57 -17.93 -1.29
N GLN A 295 -6.78 -17.38 -1.36
CA GLN A 295 -7.66 -17.26 -0.20
C GLN A 295 -8.06 -18.63 0.36
N ARG A 296 -8.31 -19.63 -0.50
CA ARG A 296 -8.57 -21.01 -0.06
C ARG A 296 -7.38 -21.61 0.67
N GLN A 297 -6.15 -21.39 0.19
CA GLN A 297 -4.93 -21.83 0.87
C GLN A 297 -4.74 -21.15 2.22
N ILE A 298 -4.94 -19.84 2.31
CA ILE A 298 -4.89 -19.09 3.58
C ILE A 298 -5.91 -19.65 4.58
N ASN A 299 -7.14 -19.88 4.13
CA ASN A 299 -8.20 -20.43 4.99
C ASN A 299 -7.87 -21.86 5.45
N GLN A 300 -7.23 -22.66 4.60
CA GLN A 300 -6.77 -24.00 4.97
C GLN A 300 -5.63 -23.94 6.01
N ASP A 301 -4.60 -23.12 5.80
CA ASP A 301 -3.49 -22.98 6.75
C ASP A 301 -3.98 -22.50 8.13
N ARG A 302 -4.97 -21.60 8.15
CA ARG A 302 -5.65 -21.15 9.39
C ARG A 302 -6.39 -22.30 10.09
N ARG A 303 -7.13 -23.12 9.34
CA ARG A 303 -7.81 -24.33 9.89
C ARG A 303 -6.82 -25.32 10.47
N GLU A 304 -5.67 -25.49 9.82
CA GLU A 304 -4.58 -26.38 10.27
C GLU A 304 -3.71 -25.77 11.38
N ARG A 305 -4.07 -24.59 11.92
CA ARG A 305 -3.33 -23.85 12.96
C ARG A 305 -1.85 -23.61 12.61
N ARG A 306 -1.52 -23.55 11.32
CA ARG A 306 -0.18 -23.15 10.88
C ARG A 306 -0.04 -21.64 11.04
N TYR A 307 1.17 -21.18 11.35
CA TYR A 307 1.43 -19.76 11.58
C TYR A 307 1.10 -18.95 10.31
N PRO A 308 0.14 -18.03 10.34
CA PRO A 308 -0.35 -17.37 9.14
C PRO A 308 0.75 -16.48 8.56
N ARG A 309 1.15 -16.78 7.32
CA ARG A 309 1.99 -15.91 6.49
C ARG A 309 1.22 -15.53 5.24
N ASP A 310 0.03 -14.96 5.42
CA ASP A 310 -0.89 -14.59 4.34
C ASP A 310 -0.18 -13.79 3.24
N ASN A 311 0.63 -12.80 3.63
CA ASN A 311 1.44 -12.00 2.70
C ASN A 311 2.43 -12.82 1.87
N ALA A 312 2.92 -13.96 2.37
CA ALA A 312 3.79 -14.85 1.58
C ALA A 312 3.00 -15.65 0.53
N LEU A 313 1.71 -15.88 0.76
CA LEU A 313 0.81 -16.49 -0.22
C LEU A 313 0.34 -15.46 -1.25
N TYR A 314 0.05 -14.22 -0.84
CA TYR A 314 -0.23 -13.11 -1.78
C TYR A 314 0.98 -12.72 -2.65
N ASP A 315 2.19 -12.77 -2.09
CA ASP A 315 3.47 -12.53 -2.79
C ASP A 315 3.94 -13.74 -3.62
N ALA A 316 3.18 -14.84 -3.66
CA ALA A 316 3.52 -16.00 -4.48
C ALA A 316 3.07 -15.77 -5.93
N PRO A 317 3.99 -15.62 -6.89
CA PRO A 317 3.60 -15.36 -8.27
C PRO A 317 2.91 -16.57 -8.90
N PRO A 318 1.93 -16.35 -9.80
CA PRO A 318 1.27 -17.45 -10.52
C PRO A 318 2.26 -18.25 -11.36
N ALA A 319 2.15 -19.58 -11.34
CA ALA A 319 2.90 -20.44 -12.26
C ALA A 319 2.41 -20.27 -13.71
N ASP A 320 1.10 -20.15 -13.88
CA ASP A 320 0.46 -19.93 -15.16
C ASP A 320 0.84 -18.58 -15.78
N ALA A 321 1.17 -18.61 -17.07
CA ALA A 321 1.65 -17.44 -17.79
C ALA A 321 0.53 -16.44 -18.09
N ALA A 322 -0.70 -16.90 -18.36
CA ALA A 322 -1.83 -16.01 -18.64
C ALA A 322 -2.22 -15.23 -17.38
N THR A 323 -2.33 -15.92 -16.23
CA THR A 323 -2.56 -15.25 -14.94
C THR A 323 -1.44 -14.28 -14.59
N ALA A 324 -0.17 -14.67 -14.77
CA ALA A 324 0.96 -13.77 -14.50
C ALA A 324 0.96 -12.55 -15.42
N ALA A 325 0.65 -12.74 -16.71
CA ALA A 325 0.50 -11.65 -17.67
C ALA A 325 -0.60 -10.67 -17.24
N ALA A 326 -1.77 -11.16 -16.85
CA ALA A 326 -2.88 -10.32 -16.38
C ALA A 326 -2.50 -9.50 -15.14
N LEU A 327 -1.94 -10.14 -14.11
CA LEU A 327 -1.51 -9.47 -12.88
C LEU A 327 -0.39 -8.44 -13.11
N LEU A 328 0.65 -8.81 -13.86
CA LEU A 328 1.78 -7.92 -14.12
C LEU A 328 1.38 -6.74 -15.02
N THR A 329 0.47 -6.95 -15.97
CA THR A 329 -0.08 -5.86 -16.80
C THR A 329 -0.94 -4.91 -15.97
N ALA A 330 -1.77 -5.43 -15.05
CA ALA A 330 -2.53 -4.60 -14.12
C ALA A 330 -1.61 -3.80 -13.18
N ALA A 331 -0.55 -4.42 -12.66
CA ALA A 331 0.46 -3.74 -11.86
C ALA A 331 1.24 -2.69 -12.66
N ALA A 332 1.54 -2.98 -13.93
CA ALA A 332 2.24 -2.04 -14.81
C ALA A 332 1.45 -0.74 -15.02
N ARG A 333 0.12 -0.78 -15.07
CA ARG A 333 -0.71 0.44 -15.14
C ARG A 333 -0.50 1.40 -13.98
N ILE A 334 -0.25 0.86 -12.79
CA ILE A 334 0.04 1.68 -11.61
C ILE A 334 1.44 2.28 -11.74
N THR A 335 2.40 1.52 -12.25
CA THR A 335 3.75 2.04 -12.53
C THR A 335 3.79 3.02 -13.70
N ASP A 336 2.84 2.93 -14.63
CA ASP A 336 2.72 3.83 -15.79
C ASP A 336 2.01 5.15 -15.43
N ALA A 337 1.53 5.31 -14.20
CA ALA A 337 0.92 6.56 -13.75
C ALA A 337 1.90 7.74 -13.84
N ASP A 338 1.42 8.88 -14.35
CA ASP A 338 2.23 10.07 -14.64
C ASP A 338 2.88 10.70 -13.41
N SER A 339 2.33 10.44 -12.22
CA SER A 339 2.83 11.01 -10.97
C SER A 339 2.65 10.06 -9.78
N PRO A 340 3.43 10.24 -8.71
CA PRO A 340 3.23 9.51 -7.46
C PRO A 340 1.85 9.72 -6.84
N ASP A 341 1.23 10.88 -7.09
CA ASP A 341 -0.10 11.20 -6.59
C ASP A 341 -1.18 10.42 -7.35
N SER A 342 -1.08 10.31 -8.68
CA SER A 342 -1.96 9.47 -9.49
C SER A 342 -1.82 7.99 -9.11
N ALA A 343 -0.58 7.51 -8.91
CA ALA A 343 -0.35 6.15 -8.43
C ALA A 343 -0.96 5.94 -7.03
N ARG A 344 -0.86 6.93 -6.14
CA ARG A 344 -1.47 6.89 -4.80
C ARG A 344 -2.99 6.74 -4.86
N ASP A 345 -3.64 7.52 -5.72
CA ASP A 345 -5.10 7.47 -5.90
C ASP A 345 -5.58 6.07 -6.30
N ILE A 346 -4.78 5.35 -7.10
CA ILE A 346 -5.08 3.98 -7.52
C ILE A 346 -4.84 2.95 -6.39
N VAL A 347 -3.74 3.06 -5.64
CA VAL A 347 -3.36 2.06 -4.62
C VAL A 347 -4.06 2.25 -3.27
N ALA A 348 -4.55 3.45 -2.97
CA ALA A 348 -5.20 3.75 -1.69
C ALA A 348 -6.41 2.83 -1.41
N PRO A 349 -7.37 2.64 -2.34
CA PRO A 349 -8.47 1.67 -2.14
C PRO A 349 -8.00 0.23 -1.91
N LEU A 350 -6.88 -0.19 -2.54
CA LEU A 350 -6.32 -1.53 -2.36
C LEU A 350 -5.82 -1.73 -0.92
N LEU A 351 -5.14 -0.72 -0.36
CA LEU A 351 -4.60 -0.72 1.00
C LEU A 351 -5.64 -0.46 2.10
N GLU A 352 -6.77 0.18 1.76
CA GLU A 352 -7.94 0.30 2.61
C GLU A 352 -8.64 -1.04 2.79
N ASN A 353 -8.89 -1.76 1.69
CA ASN A 353 -9.57 -3.06 1.72
C ASN A 353 -8.71 -4.17 2.33
N GLN A 354 -7.38 -4.02 2.33
CA GLN A 354 -6.45 -5.00 2.92
C GLN A 354 -5.39 -4.37 3.84
N PRO A 355 -5.79 -3.88 5.03
CA PRO A 355 -4.87 -3.20 5.94
C PRO A 355 -3.75 -4.13 6.47
N GLY A 356 -3.96 -5.46 6.45
CA GLY A 356 -2.98 -6.46 6.86
C GLY A 356 -1.71 -6.51 5.99
N THR A 357 -1.74 -5.93 4.79
CA THR A 357 -0.59 -5.84 3.88
C THR A 357 0.36 -4.68 4.22
N ARG A 358 -0.12 -3.64 4.92
CA ARG A 358 0.67 -2.42 5.22
C ARG A 358 2.01 -2.69 5.90
N PRO A 359 2.11 -3.56 6.94
CA PRO A 359 3.40 -3.88 7.56
C PRO A 359 4.37 -4.58 6.60
N TRP A 360 3.87 -5.35 5.63
CA TRP A 360 4.69 -6.02 4.62
C TRP A 360 5.20 -5.03 3.58
N VAL A 361 4.33 -4.18 3.04
CA VAL A 361 4.72 -3.10 2.10
C VAL A 361 5.77 -2.18 2.72
N ARG A 362 5.59 -1.81 3.99
CA ARG A 362 6.53 -0.94 4.72
C ARG A 362 7.96 -1.49 4.79
N LYS A 363 8.18 -2.80 4.62
CA LYS A 363 9.53 -3.41 4.59
C LYS A 363 10.32 -3.08 3.33
N PHE A 364 9.67 -2.67 2.25
CA PHE A 364 10.31 -2.30 0.99
C PHE A 364 10.62 -0.80 0.89
N LEU A 365 10.11 0.00 1.82
CA LEU A 365 10.30 1.44 1.85
C LEU A 365 11.58 1.95 2.54
N PRO A 366 12.33 1.22 3.41
CA PRO A 366 13.53 1.75 4.05
C PRO A 366 14.68 1.94 3.05
N GLY A 367 15.34 3.09 3.12
CA GLY A 367 16.50 3.45 2.29
C GLY A 367 16.14 3.77 0.83
N ASP A 368 17.13 4.19 0.05
CA ASP A 368 16.92 4.72 -1.30
C ASP A 368 16.94 3.64 -2.42
N GLY A 369 16.87 2.34 -2.07
CA GLY A 369 17.30 1.28 -2.99
C GLY A 369 16.35 0.12 -3.32
N TYR A 370 15.26 -0.10 -2.58
CA TYR A 370 14.43 -1.31 -2.78
C TYR A 370 13.33 -1.12 -3.84
N CYS A 371 12.46 -0.13 -3.65
CA CYS A 371 11.43 0.25 -4.62
C CYS A 371 11.69 1.67 -5.13
N SER A 372 11.10 2.03 -6.27
CA SER A 372 11.38 3.31 -6.93
C SER A 372 10.95 4.51 -6.08
N PRO A 373 11.60 5.68 -6.21
CA PRO A 373 11.17 6.89 -5.54
C PRO A 373 9.70 7.26 -5.77
N GLY A 374 9.16 6.99 -6.97
CA GLY A 374 7.76 7.24 -7.31
C GLY A 374 6.80 6.35 -6.52
N VAL A 375 7.02 5.04 -6.53
CA VAL A 375 6.21 4.08 -5.75
C VAL A 375 6.39 4.28 -4.25
N GLN A 376 7.60 4.62 -3.78
CA GLN A 376 7.81 5.03 -2.38
C GLN A 376 6.93 6.22 -2.00
N ALA A 377 6.93 7.28 -2.83
CA ALA A 377 6.12 8.46 -2.58
C ALA A 377 4.62 8.17 -2.64
N ALA A 378 4.18 7.24 -3.49
CA ALA A 378 2.78 6.80 -3.56
C ALA A 378 2.38 6.03 -2.29
N LEU A 379 3.11 4.97 -1.94
CA LEU A 379 2.74 4.03 -0.86
C LEU A 379 3.14 4.49 0.56
N GLY A 380 4.19 5.31 0.69
CA GLY A 380 4.75 5.71 1.98
C GLY A 380 3.74 6.38 2.92
N PRO A 381 2.97 7.36 2.46
CA PRO A 381 1.90 7.96 3.25
C PRO A 381 0.80 6.95 3.66
N GLU A 382 0.44 6.01 2.78
CA GLU A 382 -0.61 5.00 3.01
C GLU A 382 -0.26 4.00 4.11
N VAL A 383 1.03 3.67 4.23
CA VAL A 383 1.53 2.68 5.20
C VAL A 383 2.21 3.31 6.42
N GLY A 384 2.18 4.65 6.52
CA GLY A 384 2.74 5.39 7.66
C GLY A 384 4.28 5.34 7.75
N ALA A 385 4.96 5.34 6.60
CA ALA A 385 6.43 5.38 6.56
C ALA A 385 6.94 6.80 6.86
N LEU A 386 7.29 7.06 8.13
CA LEU A 386 7.66 8.39 8.62
C LEU A 386 8.80 9.07 7.84
N HIS A 387 9.81 8.32 7.37
CA HIS A 387 10.91 8.90 6.60
C HIS A 387 10.46 9.37 5.21
N VAL A 388 9.57 8.64 4.55
CA VAL A 388 8.96 9.04 3.28
C VAL A 388 8.04 10.25 3.49
N ILE A 389 7.23 10.24 4.55
CA ILE A 389 6.35 11.36 4.91
C ILE A 389 7.18 12.64 5.14
N LYS A 390 8.30 12.54 5.87
CA LYS A 390 9.23 13.67 6.07
C LYS A 390 9.84 14.16 4.75
N ARG A 391 10.26 13.24 3.88
CA ARG A 391 10.89 13.56 2.59
C ARG A 391 9.93 14.21 1.59
N THR A 392 8.69 13.72 1.54
CA THR A 392 7.67 14.15 0.58
C THR A 392 6.81 15.30 1.09
N GLY A 393 6.79 15.54 2.40
CA GLY A 393 5.86 16.48 3.04
C GLY A 393 4.39 16.03 2.99
N VAL A 394 4.09 14.85 2.43
CA VAL A 394 2.74 14.31 2.32
C VAL A 394 2.39 13.56 3.61
N PRO A 395 1.47 14.05 4.45
CA PRO A 395 1.11 13.36 5.68
C PRO A 395 0.34 12.07 5.38
N HIS A 396 0.22 11.20 6.39
CA HIS A 396 -0.53 9.95 6.29
C HIS A 396 -1.93 10.17 5.69
N TYR A 397 -2.37 9.21 4.86
CA TYR A 397 -3.57 9.21 4.02
C TYR A 397 -4.87 9.72 4.65
N SER A 398 -5.00 9.69 5.98
CA SER A 398 -6.09 10.35 6.71
C SER A 398 -6.17 11.87 6.49
N THR A 399 -5.17 12.50 5.85
CA THR A 399 -5.11 13.94 5.55
C THR A 399 -5.36 14.30 4.09
N ARG A 400 -5.26 13.34 3.16
CA ARG A 400 -5.46 13.52 1.71
C ARG A 400 -6.42 12.48 1.13
N ARG A 401 -7.53 12.20 1.81
CA ARG A 401 -8.71 11.87 1.00
C ARG A 401 -8.93 13.13 0.15
N ARG A 402 -8.79 13.01 -1.18
CA ARG A 402 -9.34 14.00 -2.12
C ARG A 402 -10.83 14.05 -1.82
N LEU A 403 -11.18 14.84 -0.82
CA LEU A 403 -12.47 15.48 -0.76
C LEU A 403 -12.56 16.32 -2.04
N PRO A 404 -13.77 16.44 -2.63
CA PRO A 404 -13.97 17.12 -3.89
C PRO A 404 -13.22 18.46 -3.93
N ALA A 405 -12.72 18.86 -5.11
CA ALA A 405 -12.26 20.23 -5.33
C ALA A 405 -13.26 21.22 -4.70
N PRO A 406 -12.79 22.37 -4.16
CA PRO A 406 -13.65 23.33 -3.49
C PRO A 406 -14.92 23.54 -4.31
N LEU A 407 -16.07 23.21 -3.70
CA LEU A 407 -17.34 23.32 -4.39
C LEU A 407 -17.60 24.82 -4.61
N PRO A 408 -18.15 25.23 -5.75
CA PRO A 408 -18.57 26.62 -5.95
C PRO A 408 -19.78 26.90 -5.08
N VAL A 409 -19.56 27.09 -3.78
CA VAL A 409 -20.59 27.38 -2.77
C VAL A 409 -20.62 28.86 -2.44
N ARG A 410 -21.80 29.34 -2.07
CA ARG A 410 -22.12 30.75 -1.76
C ARG A 410 -21.69 31.16 -0.35
N PHE A 411 -21.28 30.20 0.49
CA PHE A 411 -20.77 30.45 1.84
C PHE A 411 -19.26 30.23 1.92
N GLY A 412 -18.55 31.11 2.62
CA GLY A 412 -17.13 30.93 2.94
C GLY A 412 -16.86 30.33 4.32
N ILE A 413 -15.58 30.09 4.62
CA ILE A 413 -15.10 29.55 5.91
C ILE A 413 -15.54 30.39 7.12
N GLN A 414 -15.79 31.68 6.94
CA GLN A 414 -16.26 32.56 8.00
C GLN A 414 -17.66 32.19 8.53
N HIS A 415 -18.48 31.49 7.73
CA HIS A 415 -19.79 30.98 8.18
C HIS A 415 -19.71 29.63 8.90
N ILE A 416 -18.49 29.11 9.12
CA ILE A 416 -18.27 27.82 9.76
C ILE A 416 -17.81 28.06 11.21
N PRO A 417 -18.58 27.59 12.22
CA PRO A 417 -18.21 27.67 13.61
C PRO A 417 -17.22 26.57 14.01
N GLN A 418 -16.65 26.66 15.22
CA GLN A 418 -15.84 25.55 15.76
C GLN A 418 -16.71 24.41 16.29
N ARG A 419 -17.91 24.75 16.79
CA ARG A 419 -18.94 23.81 17.21
C ARG A 419 -20.18 24.00 16.33
N PRO A 420 -20.66 22.93 15.68
CA PRO A 420 -21.87 23.03 14.86
C PRO A 420 -23.10 23.36 15.72
N PRO A 421 -24.02 24.22 15.24
CA PRO A 421 -25.35 24.40 15.83
C PRO A 421 -26.13 23.08 15.87
N GLU A 422 -27.06 22.92 16.82
CA GLU A 422 -27.82 21.68 16.98
C GLU A 422 -28.55 21.24 15.70
N GLN A 423 -29.12 22.19 14.96
CA GLN A 423 -29.77 21.94 13.67
C GLN A 423 -28.86 21.28 12.61
N TRP A 424 -27.54 21.52 12.66
CA TRP A 424 -26.59 20.84 11.76
C TRP A 424 -26.30 19.42 12.21
N LEU A 425 -26.43 19.13 13.50
CA LEU A 425 -26.21 17.79 14.06
C LEU A 425 -27.32 16.81 13.68
N ASN A 426 -28.52 17.30 13.36
CA ASN A 426 -29.63 16.47 12.85
C ASN A 426 -29.25 15.68 11.57
N TYR A 427 -28.32 16.21 10.76
CA TYR A 427 -27.80 15.50 9.59
C TYR A 427 -26.93 14.28 9.97
N LEU A 428 -26.57 14.16 11.24
CA LEU A 428 -25.68 13.13 11.78
C LEU A 428 -26.38 12.20 12.80
N ASP A 429 -27.71 12.20 12.88
CA ASP A 429 -28.48 11.39 13.84
C ASP A 429 -28.20 9.87 13.73
N GLU A 430 -27.80 9.39 12.54
CA GLU A 430 -27.38 8.00 12.31
C GLU A 430 -26.05 7.62 13.01
N PHE A 431 -25.29 8.61 13.50
CA PHE A 431 -23.94 8.44 14.05
C PHE A 431 -23.86 8.69 15.56
N THR A 432 -24.99 8.59 16.27
CA THR A 432 -25.08 8.81 17.72
C THR A 432 -24.24 7.84 18.56
N ASP A 433 -23.79 6.72 17.97
CA ASP A 433 -22.84 5.79 18.58
C ASP A 433 -21.41 6.34 18.70
N LEU A 434 -21.09 7.39 17.92
CA LEU A 434 -19.77 8.03 17.93
C LEU A 434 -19.69 9.11 19.01
N LYS A 435 -18.48 9.39 19.48
CA LYS A 435 -18.26 10.48 20.46
C LYS A 435 -18.62 11.82 19.82
N SER A 436 -19.73 12.42 20.27
CA SER A 436 -20.29 13.69 19.77
C SER A 436 -19.23 14.74 19.43
N ARG A 437 -18.38 15.07 20.40
CA ARG A 437 -17.31 16.08 20.23
C ARG A 437 -16.34 15.79 19.09
N LEU A 438 -15.98 14.53 18.85
CA LEU A 438 -15.08 14.17 17.75
C LEU A 438 -15.80 14.25 16.42
N LEU A 439 -17.08 13.88 16.39
CA LEU A 439 -17.93 13.96 15.22
C LEU A 439 -18.17 15.41 14.79
N GLU A 440 -18.49 16.28 15.75
CA GLU A 440 -18.62 17.74 15.60
C GLU A 440 -17.38 18.35 14.95
N HIS A 441 -16.18 18.05 15.47
CA HIS A 441 -14.92 18.53 14.88
C HIS A 441 -14.73 18.04 13.44
N VAL A 442 -14.99 16.75 13.16
CA VAL A 442 -14.84 16.23 11.81
C VAL A 442 -15.83 16.90 10.85
N LEU A 443 -17.07 17.16 11.28
CA LEU A 443 -18.07 17.87 10.48
C LEU A 443 -17.58 19.26 10.08
N VAL A 444 -17.23 20.12 11.04
CA VAL A 444 -16.82 21.50 10.74
C VAL A 444 -15.51 21.57 9.94
N ILE A 445 -14.58 20.64 10.18
CA ILE A 445 -13.34 20.53 9.40
C ILE A 445 -13.64 20.15 7.94
N ARG A 446 -14.61 19.27 7.70
CA ARG A 446 -15.04 18.88 6.36
C ARG A 446 -15.75 20.02 5.62
N LEU A 447 -16.61 20.78 6.31
CA LEU A 447 -17.24 21.97 5.74
C LEU A 447 -16.19 23.03 5.38
N ALA A 448 -15.21 23.27 6.26
CA ALA A 448 -14.15 24.26 6.00
C ALA A 448 -13.22 23.81 4.88
N HIS A 449 -12.97 22.51 4.76
CA HIS A 449 -12.29 21.97 3.61
C HIS A 449 -13.07 22.22 2.31
N ALA A 450 -14.38 21.96 2.30
CA ALA A 450 -15.23 22.11 1.11
C ALA A 450 -15.24 23.55 0.56
N THR A 451 -15.08 24.56 1.44
CA THR A 451 -15.02 25.97 1.04
C THR A 451 -13.62 26.43 0.63
N THR A 452 -12.57 25.91 1.27
CA THR A 452 -11.19 26.42 1.09
C THR A 452 -10.31 25.60 0.14
N GLY A 453 -10.64 24.32 -0.09
CA GLY A 453 -9.80 23.37 -0.83
C GLY A 453 -8.45 23.04 -0.18
N ARG A 454 -8.16 23.56 1.02
CA ARG A 454 -6.92 23.30 1.78
C ARG A 454 -6.95 21.93 2.44
N THR A 455 -5.83 21.42 2.98
CA THR A 455 -5.86 20.13 3.69
C THR A 455 -6.80 20.17 4.91
N LEU A 456 -7.30 19.01 5.36
CA LEU A 456 -8.19 18.95 6.54
C LEU A 456 -7.54 19.57 7.80
N ILE A 457 -6.22 19.43 7.95
CA ILE A 457 -5.49 19.99 9.09
C ILE A 457 -5.34 21.50 8.95
N ASP A 458 -5.09 22.01 7.75
CA ASP A 458 -5.03 23.45 7.52
C ASP A 458 -6.39 24.11 7.71
N ALA A 459 -7.46 23.46 7.24
CA ALA A 459 -8.84 23.90 7.47
C ALA A 459 -9.17 23.92 8.98
N ALA A 460 -8.76 22.90 9.73
CA ALA A 460 -8.91 22.88 11.19
C ALA A 460 -8.16 24.03 11.87
N ASN A 461 -6.92 24.29 11.45
CA ASN A 461 -6.12 25.40 11.99
C ASN A 461 -6.77 26.76 11.69
N GLN A 462 -7.34 26.96 10.50
CA GLN A 462 -8.06 28.19 10.15
C GLN A 462 -9.34 28.40 10.97
N LEU A 463 -9.99 27.32 11.39
CA LEU A 463 -11.10 27.40 12.35
C LEU A 463 -10.61 27.66 13.79
N GLY A 464 -9.31 27.66 14.07
CA GLY A 464 -8.76 27.78 15.42
C GLY A 464 -8.82 26.47 16.22
N ILE A 465 -8.99 25.32 15.56
CA ILE A 465 -8.94 23.99 16.20
C ILE A 465 -7.48 23.53 16.24
N PRO A 466 -6.89 23.23 17.42
CA PRO A 466 -5.51 22.79 17.52
C PRO A 466 -5.26 21.49 16.75
N ARG A 467 -4.12 21.42 16.04
CA ARG A 467 -3.69 20.26 15.24
C ARG A 467 -3.86 18.91 15.94
N LEU A 468 -3.43 18.79 17.20
CA LEU A 468 -3.54 17.53 17.96
C LEU A 468 -5.00 17.09 18.17
N ALA A 469 -5.92 18.05 18.37
CA ALA A 469 -7.34 17.77 18.52
C ALA A 469 -7.96 17.36 17.18
N ALA A 470 -7.60 18.05 16.09
CA ALA A 470 -8.03 17.72 14.74
C ALA A 470 -7.55 16.33 14.30
N ASP A 471 -6.26 16.03 14.47
CA ASP A 471 -5.66 14.73 14.16
C ASP A 471 -6.35 13.60 14.94
N ASN A 472 -6.63 13.81 16.24
CA ASN A 472 -7.31 12.80 17.05
C ASN A 472 -8.76 12.57 16.59
N ALA A 473 -9.52 13.63 16.31
CA ALA A 473 -10.89 13.54 15.84
C ALA A 473 -10.98 12.82 14.50
N LEU A 474 -10.20 13.26 13.50
CA LEU A 474 -10.14 12.64 12.17
C LEU A 474 -9.80 11.15 12.26
N ARG A 475 -8.76 10.80 13.02
CA ARG A 475 -8.30 9.40 13.15
C ARG A 475 -9.34 8.50 13.84
N VAL A 476 -9.93 8.94 14.94
CA VAL A 476 -10.86 8.11 15.73
C VAL A 476 -12.18 7.93 14.99
N THR A 477 -12.75 9.00 14.45
CA THR A 477 -14.00 8.95 13.67
C THR A 477 -13.80 8.11 12.41
N HIS A 478 -12.68 8.29 11.68
CA HIS A 478 -12.37 7.47 10.52
C HIS A 478 -12.32 5.98 10.85
N ARG A 479 -11.65 5.59 11.94
CA ARG A 479 -11.58 4.17 12.33
C ARG A 479 -12.95 3.59 12.67
N ALA A 480 -13.79 4.35 13.35
CA ALA A 480 -15.12 3.90 13.74
C ALA A 480 -16.06 3.74 12.53
N LEU A 481 -16.02 4.69 11.58
CA LEU A 481 -16.74 4.60 10.32
C LEU A 481 -16.24 3.43 9.45
N ALA A 482 -14.93 3.16 9.44
CA ALA A 482 -14.34 2.04 8.70
C ALA A 482 -14.79 0.69 9.26
N ALA A 483 -14.76 0.53 10.58
CA ALA A 483 -15.17 -0.71 11.26
C ALA A 483 -16.64 -1.08 10.99
N THR A 484 -17.46 -0.09 10.66
CA THR A 484 -18.90 -0.26 10.41
C THR A 484 -19.28 -0.07 8.94
N SER A 485 -18.31 0.16 8.04
CA SER A 485 -18.53 0.43 6.61
C SER A 485 -19.47 1.62 6.30
N ARG A 486 -19.59 2.60 7.20
CA ARG A 486 -20.52 3.74 7.08
C ARG A 486 -19.93 5.01 6.44
N HIS A 487 -18.77 4.93 5.80
CA HIS A 487 -18.11 6.10 5.21
C HIS A 487 -18.96 6.84 4.17
N LYS A 488 -19.62 6.10 3.26
CA LYS A 488 -20.46 6.70 2.22
C LYS A 488 -21.67 7.43 2.79
N ALA A 489 -22.30 6.86 3.81
CA ALA A 489 -23.43 7.49 4.51
C ALA A 489 -22.99 8.81 5.17
N PHE A 490 -21.83 8.81 5.83
CA PHE A 490 -21.28 10.03 6.45
C PHE A 490 -20.94 11.10 5.40
N ASP A 491 -20.33 10.73 4.27
CA ASP A 491 -20.04 11.67 3.18
C ASP A 491 -21.31 12.27 2.58
N HIS A 492 -22.36 11.46 2.42
CA HIS A 492 -23.65 11.91 1.93
C HIS A 492 -24.33 12.88 2.91
N ALA A 493 -24.31 12.58 4.21
CA ALA A 493 -24.82 13.48 5.25
C ALA A 493 -24.11 14.85 5.24
N VAL A 494 -22.78 14.86 5.12
CA VAL A 494 -22.00 16.10 4.98
C VAL A 494 -22.37 16.84 3.68
N GLY A 495 -22.55 16.11 2.57
CA GLY A 495 -22.99 16.69 1.30
C GLY A 495 -24.35 17.39 1.38
N ASN A 496 -25.33 16.74 2.01
CA ASN A 496 -26.67 17.31 2.21
C ASN A 496 -26.62 18.59 3.06
N LEU A 497 -25.76 18.62 4.09
CA LEU A 497 -25.56 19.84 4.87
C LEU A 497 -24.90 20.96 4.04
N ILE A 498 -23.94 20.64 3.18
CA ILE A 498 -23.31 21.63 2.28
C ILE A 498 -24.36 22.24 1.36
N GLU A 499 -25.23 21.43 0.74
CA GLU A 499 -26.31 21.91 -0.13
C GLU A 499 -27.32 22.79 0.62
N HIS A 500 -27.67 22.40 1.85
CA HIS A 500 -28.52 23.21 2.72
C HIS A 500 -27.89 24.57 3.04
N LEU A 501 -26.60 24.60 3.41
CA LEU A 501 -25.89 25.86 3.69
C LEU A 501 -25.75 26.73 2.44
N ASP A 502 -25.57 26.14 1.27
CA ASP A 502 -25.45 26.86 0.00
C ASP A 502 -26.73 27.62 -0.40
N THR A 503 -27.88 27.07 -0.02
CA THR A 503 -29.21 27.66 -0.28
C THR A 503 -29.70 28.58 0.85
N THR A 504 -29.02 28.59 2.00
CA THR A 504 -29.43 29.38 3.17
C THR A 504 -29.01 30.85 3.02
N ALA A 505 -29.97 31.76 3.04
CA ALA A 505 -29.70 33.19 3.07
C ALA A 505 -29.39 33.68 4.50
N GLY A 506 -28.52 34.69 4.63
CA GLY A 506 -28.25 35.35 5.90
C GLY A 506 -27.47 34.50 6.92
N LEU A 507 -26.53 33.66 6.45
CA LEU A 507 -25.67 32.88 7.34
C LEU A 507 -24.88 33.78 8.30
N THR A 508 -24.80 33.37 9.56
CA THR A 508 -24.00 34.05 10.58
C THR A 508 -22.51 34.06 10.22
N ASP A 509 -21.89 35.24 10.25
CA ASP A 509 -20.45 35.41 10.06
C ASP A 509 -19.71 35.15 11.38
N TYR A 510 -19.54 33.87 11.72
CA TYR A 510 -18.81 33.45 12.92
C TYR A 510 -17.34 33.91 12.92
N GLY A 511 -16.74 34.07 11.72
CA GLY A 511 -15.40 34.64 11.55
C GLY A 511 -15.33 36.06 12.11
N ARG A 512 -16.23 36.94 11.65
CA ARG A 512 -16.36 38.32 12.16
C ARG A 512 -16.56 38.36 13.68
N ARG A 513 -17.44 37.50 14.21
CA ARG A 513 -17.67 37.43 15.66
C ARG A 513 -16.41 37.00 16.42
N ARG A 514 -15.65 36.02 15.93
CA ARG A 514 -14.36 35.61 16.52
C ARG A 514 -13.32 36.73 16.46
N ASP A 515 -13.24 37.45 15.35
CA ASP A 515 -12.30 38.55 15.17
C ASP A 515 -12.62 39.73 16.10
N ALA A 516 -13.91 40.12 16.18
CA ALA A 516 -14.37 41.19 17.07
C ALA A 516 -14.13 40.88 18.55
N LEU A 517 -14.22 39.60 18.93
CA LEU A 517 -14.07 39.15 20.31
C LEU A 517 -12.67 38.61 20.65
N ARG A 518 -11.69 38.73 19.73
CA ARG A 518 -10.36 38.09 19.85
C ARG A 518 -9.62 38.42 21.14
N THR A 519 -9.83 39.63 21.69
CA THR A 519 -9.22 40.10 22.95
C THR A 519 -10.27 40.57 23.95
N TRP A 520 -11.53 40.18 23.75
CA TRP A 520 -12.65 40.71 24.52
C TRP A 520 -12.93 39.87 25.77
N GLU A 521 -13.15 40.56 26.88
CA GLU A 521 -13.77 40.05 28.11
C GLU A 521 -14.83 41.07 28.55
N ILE A 522 -15.82 40.65 29.34
CA ILE A 522 -16.82 41.57 29.91
C ILE A 522 -16.08 42.62 30.74
N PRO A 523 -16.15 43.93 30.43
CA PRO A 523 -15.42 44.96 31.16
C PRO A 523 -15.85 44.99 32.65
N PRO A 524 -14.96 45.32 33.60
CA PRO A 524 -15.31 45.33 35.03
C PRO A 524 -16.53 46.19 35.38
N GLY A 525 -16.70 47.36 34.73
CA GLY A 525 -17.88 48.21 34.93
C GLY A 525 -19.18 47.53 34.48
N GLN A 526 -19.18 46.97 33.28
CA GLN A 526 -20.32 46.22 32.74
C GLN A 526 -20.62 44.94 33.53
N TRP A 527 -19.59 44.31 34.09
CA TRP A 527 -19.76 43.18 34.99
C TRP A 527 -20.53 43.58 36.25
N GLN A 528 -20.23 44.74 36.85
CA GLN A 528 -20.97 45.23 38.02
C GLN A 528 -22.44 45.48 37.71
N GLU A 529 -22.75 46.05 36.54
CA GLU A 529 -24.14 46.24 36.08
C GLU A 529 -24.88 44.91 35.93
N LEU A 530 -24.21 43.87 35.41
CA LEU A 530 -24.80 42.55 35.21
C LEU A 530 -25.10 41.82 36.51
N ILE A 531 -24.29 42.02 37.55
CA ILE A 531 -24.45 41.35 38.85
C ILE A 531 -25.24 42.17 39.87
N ASP A 532 -25.60 43.41 39.56
CA ASP A 532 -26.34 44.28 40.46
C ASP A 532 -27.69 43.66 40.87
N GLY A 533 -27.91 43.60 42.17
CA GLY A 533 -29.12 43.01 42.77
C GLY A 533 -29.19 41.47 42.76
N LEU A 534 -28.14 40.76 42.31
CA LEU A 534 -28.10 39.30 42.40
C LEU A 534 -27.79 38.81 43.85
N PRO A 535 -28.48 37.76 44.34
CA PRO A 535 -28.27 37.24 45.68
C PRO A 535 -26.83 36.74 45.87
N GLY A 536 -26.19 37.21 46.94
CA GLY A 536 -24.78 36.96 47.24
C GLY A 536 -23.87 38.19 47.16
N GLN A 537 -24.34 39.33 46.66
CA GLN A 537 -23.72 40.62 46.98
C GLN A 537 -23.95 40.94 48.47
N LEU A 538 -23.01 41.65 49.10
CA LEU A 538 -23.10 42.10 50.50
C LEU A 538 -24.34 42.99 50.70
N ILE A 539 -25.47 42.39 51.06
CA ILE A 539 -26.65 43.11 51.52
C ILE A 539 -26.58 43.16 53.05
N LYS A 540 -26.32 44.33 53.62
CA LYS A 540 -26.30 44.57 55.08
C LYS A 540 -25.31 43.68 55.87
N ASN A 541 -24.05 43.61 55.45
CA ASN A 541 -22.95 42.99 56.21
C ASN A 541 -23.09 41.49 56.57
N ARG A 542 -23.87 40.69 55.82
CA ARG A 542 -23.84 39.21 55.93
C ARG A 542 -23.42 38.56 54.62
N LEU A 543 -22.32 37.80 54.66
CA LEU A 543 -21.93 36.89 53.59
C LEU A 543 -22.80 35.63 53.63
N VAL A 544 -23.45 35.30 52.51
CA VAL A 544 -23.96 33.95 52.29
C VAL A 544 -22.80 33.10 51.76
N PRO A 545 -22.46 31.95 52.36
CA PRO A 545 -21.40 31.09 51.85
C PRO A 545 -21.69 30.65 50.40
N HIS A 546 -20.67 30.71 49.54
CA HIS A 546 -20.64 30.16 48.16
C HIS A 546 -21.17 30.99 46.98
N THR A 547 -21.46 32.29 47.14
CA THR A 547 -21.83 33.20 46.03
C THR A 547 -20.85 34.37 45.88
N HIS A 548 -19.58 34.10 45.57
CA HIS A 548 -18.60 35.14 45.23
C HIS A 548 -18.76 35.60 43.78
N TRP A 549 -18.87 36.90 43.50
CA TRP A 549 -19.05 37.50 42.16
C TRP A 549 -17.79 38.16 41.58
N GLY A 550 -16.59 37.77 42.03
CA GLY A 550 -15.33 38.35 41.54
C GLY A 550 -14.86 37.85 40.16
N ASP A 551 -13.59 38.12 39.86
CA ASP A 551 -13.03 38.05 38.50
C ASP A 551 -13.14 36.67 37.83
N GLY A 552 -12.97 35.59 38.57
CA GLY A 552 -13.15 34.23 38.05
C GLY A 552 -14.55 33.97 37.47
N LYS A 553 -15.61 34.55 38.05
CA LYS A 553 -16.98 34.47 37.48
C LYS A 553 -17.15 35.42 36.29
N ARG A 554 -16.54 36.60 36.30
CA ARG A 554 -16.52 37.52 35.14
C ARG A 554 -15.88 36.85 33.93
N ARG A 555 -14.74 36.17 34.12
CA ARG A 555 -14.05 35.39 33.07
C ARG A 555 -14.87 34.19 32.61
N LEU A 556 -15.55 33.48 33.53
CA LEU A 556 -16.48 32.40 33.17
C LEU A 556 -17.66 32.93 32.33
N ALA A 557 -18.25 34.06 32.72
CA ALA A 557 -19.34 34.70 31.97
C ALA A 557 -18.86 35.23 30.61
N SER A 558 -17.65 35.79 30.53
CA SER A 558 -17.02 36.22 29.27
C SER A 558 -16.80 35.02 28.34
N THR A 559 -16.34 33.90 28.89
CA THR A 559 -16.17 32.63 28.16
C THR A 559 -17.50 32.09 27.66
N TRP A 560 -18.55 32.19 28.46
CA TRP A 560 -19.92 31.82 28.07
C TRP A 560 -20.41 32.70 26.92
N ALA A 561 -20.34 34.02 27.06
CA ALA A 561 -20.72 34.96 26.01
C ALA A 561 -19.96 34.74 24.70
N TRP A 562 -18.65 34.53 24.77
CA TRP A 562 -17.84 34.20 23.60
C TRP A 562 -18.27 32.90 22.94
N THR A 563 -18.54 31.85 23.73
CA THR A 563 -18.98 30.54 23.26
C THR A 563 -20.31 30.63 22.53
N GLU A 564 -21.30 31.32 23.12
CA GLU A 564 -22.63 31.48 22.53
C GLU A 564 -22.60 32.33 21.25
N LEU A 565 -21.78 33.40 21.21
CA LEU A 565 -21.69 34.27 20.04
C LEU A 565 -20.96 33.62 18.87
N THR A 566 -19.84 32.95 19.14
CA THR A 566 -18.94 32.44 18.10
C THR A 566 -19.19 30.97 17.75
N HIS A 567 -20.03 30.28 18.55
CA HIS A 567 -20.12 28.83 18.57
C HIS A 567 -18.71 28.19 18.66
N GLY A 568 -17.86 28.80 19.49
CA GLY A 568 -16.51 28.35 19.78
C GLY A 568 -16.48 27.23 20.83
N ASP A 569 -15.34 26.58 21.04
CA ASP A 569 -15.18 25.76 22.25
C ASP A 569 -14.66 26.61 23.40
N HIS A 570 -15.32 26.58 24.56
CA HIS A 570 -14.93 27.33 25.76
C HIS A 570 -13.46 27.20 26.17
N ILE A 571 -12.78 26.09 25.84
CA ILE A 571 -11.35 25.90 26.11
C ILE A 571 -10.43 26.72 25.19
N TYR A 572 -10.97 27.29 24.12
CA TYR A 572 -10.28 28.17 23.16
C TYR A 572 -10.73 29.63 23.29
N ALA A 573 -11.63 29.94 24.22
CA ALA A 573 -12.08 31.30 24.44
C ALA A 573 -10.90 32.19 24.89
N PRO A 574 -10.79 33.44 24.39
CA PRO A 574 -9.70 34.36 24.73
C PRO A 574 -9.49 34.56 26.23
N ALA A 575 -10.57 34.62 27.00
CA ALA A 575 -10.56 34.80 28.46
C ALA A 575 -9.84 33.66 29.22
N VAL A 576 -9.76 32.48 28.60
CA VAL A 576 -9.13 31.26 29.16
C VAL A 576 -7.81 30.97 28.44
N ARG A 577 -7.71 31.33 27.16
CA ARG A 577 -6.58 31.02 26.31
C ARG A 577 -6.32 32.17 25.32
N PRO A 578 -5.53 33.18 25.72
CA PRO A 578 -5.21 34.33 24.86
C PRO A 578 -4.43 33.92 23.61
N ASP A 579 -3.62 32.87 23.70
CA ASP A 579 -2.90 32.27 22.57
C ASP A 579 -3.29 30.79 22.38
N VAL A 580 -3.97 30.50 21.27
CA VAL A 580 -4.46 29.16 20.88
C VAL A 580 -3.32 28.23 20.43
N HIS A 581 -2.16 28.77 20.06
CA HIS A 581 -0.99 28.02 19.64
C HIS A 581 0.00 27.75 20.78
N ALA A 582 -0.02 28.55 21.85
CA ALA A 582 0.77 28.29 23.06
C ALA A 582 0.23 27.10 23.88
N THR A 583 1.08 26.52 24.73
CA THR A 583 0.65 25.56 25.76
C THR A 583 -0.49 26.15 26.60
N ARG A 584 -1.48 25.31 26.95
CA ARG A 584 -2.63 25.76 27.74
C ARG A 584 -2.13 26.46 29.00
N PRO A 585 -2.49 27.74 29.23
CA PRO A 585 -2.06 28.44 30.42
C PRO A 585 -2.63 27.74 31.66
N GLY A 586 -1.78 27.53 32.67
CA GLY A 586 -2.21 27.14 34.01
C GLY A 586 -2.67 28.37 34.79
N GLY A 587 -3.33 28.16 35.93
CA GLY A 587 -3.76 29.24 36.81
C GLY A 587 -5.09 28.96 37.49
N GLU A 588 -5.33 29.66 38.60
CA GLU A 588 -6.54 29.50 39.42
C GLU A 588 -7.81 29.87 38.63
N ASP A 589 -7.77 30.95 37.85
CA ASP A 589 -8.92 31.39 37.05
C ASP A 589 -9.27 30.45 35.88
N VAL A 590 -8.26 29.93 35.17
CA VAL A 590 -8.47 28.95 34.08
C VAL A 590 -9.05 27.65 34.64
N HIS A 591 -8.56 27.21 35.82
CA HIS A 591 -9.10 26.06 36.52
C HIS A 591 -10.53 26.32 37.00
N TYR A 592 -10.82 27.53 37.50
CA TYR A 592 -12.15 27.95 37.92
C TYR A 592 -13.16 27.90 36.77
N VAL A 593 -12.83 28.49 35.62
CA VAL A 593 -13.71 28.47 34.44
C VAL A 593 -14.00 27.02 34.02
N HIS A 594 -12.97 26.17 33.96
CA HIS A 594 -13.13 24.79 33.53
C HIS A 594 -14.00 23.97 34.50
N THR A 595 -13.76 24.08 35.81
CA THR A 595 -14.50 23.34 36.84
C THR A 595 -15.95 23.83 36.99
N ARG A 596 -16.22 25.11 36.72
CA ARG A 596 -17.55 25.72 36.89
C ARG A 596 -18.37 25.81 35.60
N TRP A 597 -17.79 25.50 34.43
CA TRP A 597 -18.47 25.52 33.13
C TRP A 597 -19.83 24.81 33.12
N GLN A 598 -19.89 23.61 33.72
CA GLN A 598 -21.12 22.80 33.78
C GLN A 598 -22.29 23.52 34.48
N HIS A 599 -22.01 24.44 35.40
CA HIS A 599 -23.05 25.17 36.11
C HIS A 599 -23.72 26.25 35.26
N LEU A 600 -23.06 26.78 34.22
CA LEU A 600 -23.70 27.66 33.23
C LEU A 600 -24.36 26.86 32.10
N LEU A 601 -23.72 25.76 31.69
CA LEU A 601 -24.27 24.87 30.66
C LEU A 601 -25.61 24.24 31.09
N ARG A 602 -25.69 23.79 32.35
CA ARG A 602 -26.88 23.18 32.95
C ARG A 602 -27.14 23.80 34.32
N PRO A 603 -27.69 25.03 34.37
CA PRO A 603 -27.88 25.73 35.62
C PRO A 603 -28.98 25.07 36.45
N SER A 604 -28.67 24.83 37.73
CA SER A 604 -29.65 24.35 38.70
C SER A 604 -30.91 25.24 38.67
N PRO A 605 -32.12 24.65 38.79
CA PRO A 605 -33.37 25.40 38.82
C PRO A 605 -33.43 26.53 39.84
N TYR A 606 -32.70 26.39 40.94
CA TYR A 606 -32.77 27.28 42.09
C TYR A 606 -31.40 27.89 42.45
N GLY A 607 -30.48 28.02 41.49
CA GLY A 607 -29.09 28.46 41.72
C GLY A 607 -28.74 29.83 41.13
N HIS A 608 -27.76 30.51 41.71
CA HIS A 608 -27.26 31.81 41.27
C HIS A 608 -26.72 31.82 39.82
N PHE A 609 -26.26 30.68 39.29
CA PHE A 609 -25.87 30.56 37.88
C PHE A 609 -27.05 30.68 36.92
N ARG A 610 -28.27 30.30 37.32
CA ARG A 610 -29.49 30.53 36.52
C ARG A 610 -29.78 32.03 36.42
N GLN A 611 -29.77 32.72 37.56
CA GLN A 611 -30.01 34.16 37.59
C GLN A 611 -28.93 34.94 36.83
N LEU A 612 -27.68 34.48 36.87
CA LEU A 612 -26.62 35.02 36.03
C LEU A 612 -26.94 34.82 34.54
N ARG A 613 -27.38 33.62 34.16
CA ARG A 613 -27.75 33.31 32.77
C ARG A 613 -28.94 34.16 32.28
N ASP A 614 -29.94 34.38 33.13
CA ASP A 614 -31.10 35.24 32.83
C ASP A 614 -30.68 36.69 32.51
N ARG A 615 -29.55 37.17 33.06
CA ARG A 615 -28.94 38.47 32.73
C ARG A 615 -27.99 38.41 31.53
N LEU A 616 -27.24 37.32 31.38
CA LEU A 616 -26.29 37.14 30.29
C LEU A 616 -26.97 36.93 28.94
N ASP A 617 -28.06 36.15 28.87
CA ASP A 617 -28.67 35.78 27.59
C ASP A 617 -29.19 37.01 26.80
N PRO A 618 -29.89 38.00 27.41
CA PRO A 618 -30.24 39.26 26.74
C PRO A 618 -29.02 40.10 26.34
N PHE A 619 -28.02 40.17 27.23
CA PHE A 619 -26.78 40.92 26.99
C PHE A 619 -26.01 40.34 25.79
N ILE A 620 -25.88 39.02 25.72
CA ILE A 620 -25.24 38.29 24.62
C ILE A 620 -25.96 38.56 23.31
N ARG A 621 -27.31 38.53 23.30
CA ARG A 621 -28.09 38.84 22.10
C ARG A 621 -27.81 40.25 21.56
N GLN A 622 -27.84 41.25 22.45
CA GLN A 622 -27.57 42.65 22.08
C GLN A 622 -26.13 42.85 21.59
N LEU A 623 -25.16 42.17 22.21
CA LEU A 623 -23.76 42.19 21.79
C LEU A 623 -23.57 41.55 20.41
N GLY A 624 -24.26 40.44 20.14
CA GLY A 624 -24.26 39.80 18.83
C GLY A 624 -24.79 40.71 17.73
N GLU A 625 -25.94 41.36 17.96
CA GLU A 625 -26.52 42.33 17.03
C GLU A 625 -25.58 43.51 16.75
N HIS A 626 -24.88 44.03 17.77
CA HIS A 626 -23.87 45.09 17.60
C HIS A 626 -22.73 44.63 16.68
N ILE A 627 -22.19 43.43 16.91
CA ILE A 627 -21.07 42.89 16.13
C ILE A 627 -21.49 42.60 14.68
N ASP A 628 -22.69 42.03 14.48
CA ASP A 628 -23.20 41.70 13.16
C ASP A 628 -23.44 42.98 12.32
N ASN A 629 -23.84 44.08 12.98
CA ASN A 629 -23.96 45.43 12.41
C ASN A 629 -22.61 46.16 12.22
N GLY A 630 -21.48 45.50 12.51
CA GLY A 630 -20.14 46.03 12.28
C GLY A 630 -19.59 46.92 13.39
N GLN A 631 -20.21 46.94 14.57
CA GLN A 631 -19.75 47.71 15.72
C GLN A 631 -18.82 46.86 16.61
N LEU A 632 -17.73 47.46 17.08
CA LEU A 632 -16.81 46.78 18.01
C LEU A 632 -17.39 46.74 19.43
N PRO A 633 -17.18 45.65 20.18
CA PRO A 633 -17.54 45.57 21.59
C PRO A 633 -16.85 46.68 22.40
N ARG A 634 -17.52 47.17 23.45
CA ARG A 634 -16.85 48.00 24.47
C ARG A 634 -15.77 47.17 25.16
N GLN A 635 -14.58 47.76 25.33
CA GLN A 635 -13.42 47.17 26.01
C GLN A 635 -13.39 47.52 27.49
#